data_AF-A0A085WPA7-F1
#
_entry.id   AF-A0A085WPA7-F1
#
_cell.length_a   1.000
_cell.length_b   1.000
_cell.length_c   1.000
_cell.angle_alpha   90.00
_cell.angle_beta   90.00
_cell.angle_gamma   90.00
#
_symmetry.space_group_name_H-M   'P 1'
#
loop_
_entity.id
_entity.type
_entity.pdbx_description
1 polymer ?
#
loop_
_entity_poly.entity_id
_entity_poly.type
_entity_poly.pdbx_seq_one_letter_code
_entity_poly.pdbx_strand_id
1 'polypeptide(L)'
;MNVVDQEAVQQELVAALAQRTGYVPELFGPHVGLVDDLGLTPAEVQDAVASVERKLRLPLGSQVQGATVAAIARSLMKHPDPGAPVDMDLEITLEQVLAFVDDRAARNDRPVLETVLVETRGALARLDAAAGPVLALTPPPPAPVAEAVKPAAAQPEASADGVMKLLVGALVERTGYPAEMLEADLDLEADLGIDTVKQVESFAIARVHLGVAKDENFRLRDYNTLRKMVQYLASKAPGAAAPPVVAAAVVSPPPVSPQAQVAAVRPQAATAAAIPPSATVPPPGGAPAVDAIVELLRAAMAAKTGYNLDVLQPQLDLEVDLGIDTITQVEVFAHARMTYGVERDDKFRVRNYNTLQKMADYLVARASGKPAAVAAPAPVAEAVKPTPVAEAVKPAAAQPEASADGVMKLLVGALVERTGYPAEMLEADLDLEADLGIDTVKQVESFAIARVHLGVAKDENFRLRDYNTLRKMVQYLASKAPGAAAPPVVAAAVVSPPPVSPQAQVAAVRPQVAAALPLPPVVGAPVGPAVQVVQAFLVSALQEKTGYNIELIQPDLDLEVDLGIDTVTQLEAFVMAREKFGVARNEKFRVRNYNTVRKMAEYLVSNARDGVATPAAEVAPPQAPATGKSTLGLEEIRRFIAQCEARGDTASLRRLAAHLEGRLQAPLQAVTPPAQLAGKRYEVIPVELAAQVSTENIAHLKGKTIGISTDAQGSYKALAQLLEAAGAQVVVLYAGPAAGDGVSQDWRQPESVGRSLKELQATRPLDGLILLHTTAPAPKLTEQDASAWANTLNTFSLGLYQSGLAVYDRINELPGGGWYLVATAGGGLFGHANAQGRIPLAGAAGGFVKCLKRELPDARCKVVDLDPQDASQWARHIWNELVSADRDIEVGYTGGRRYVFRDIETPLATGAQLMSIKPGSVVVVSGGGRGVVYPCAKLLAKATGARVIITGRTVPPQGNEEWLKVPEAELPAYRMAFIKRYMAEHPGKTPVQARRVFESDVANRRELHRNLEDCRSQGISLEYKVCDMTDQNAVRALLAGVRREYGRIDGIVHGATIEESKSLPMKSSDMFVRTLASKAHLWHLLAQETWNDDLQFFITFGSGSGRYGNKGQTDYSLANYLVAKAGLVYGSLRPGVRSVTIDWPVWVGAGIVENNADYQERLRAMGICVIHIDEGAYWFVDELLRGGTAGEVVIADDRTFETLGWPRHEKEALRVTGKEAGGTRYAI
;
A
#
# COMPACT_ATOMS: atom_id res chain seq x y z
N MET A 1 55.47 -44.33 30.52
CA MET A 1 55.16 -44.79 29.15
C MET A 1 55.83 -43.83 28.19
N ASN A 2 56.33 -44.30 27.05
CA ASN A 2 56.88 -43.39 26.04
C ASN A 2 55.72 -42.66 25.36
N VAL A 3 55.83 -41.34 25.20
CA VAL A 3 54.93 -40.58 24.34
C VAL A 3 55.26 -40.97 22.90
N VAL A 4 54.31 -41.60 22.22
CA VAL A 4 54.45 -41.91 20.79
C VAL A 4 54.07 -40.65 20.03
N ASP A 5 54.97 -40.15 19.18
CA ASP A 5 54.72 -38.95 18.39
C ASP A 5 53.79 -39.26 17.19
N GLN A 6 52.97 -38.29 16.81
CA GLN A 6 52.02 -38.39 15.70
C GLN A 6 52.73 -38.75 14.39
N GLU A 7 53.94 -38.22 14.17
CA GLU A 7 54.73 -38.53 12.97
C GLU A 7 55.17 -39.99 12.94
N ALA A 8 55.55 -40.56 14.09
CA ALA A 8 55.90 -41.99 14.19
C ALA A 8 54.67 -42.89 13.93
N VAL A 9 53.48 -42.51 14.40
CA VAL A 9 52.23 -43.24 14.07
C VAL A 9 51.93 -43.15 12.57
N GLN A 10 52.17 -42.01 11.92
CA GLN A 10 51.98 -41.87 10.47
C GLN A 10 52.99 -42.71 9.67
N GLN A 11 54.27 -42.67 10.00
CA GLN A 11 55.32 -43.45 9.32
C GLN A 11 55.06 -44.97 9.45
N GLU A 12 54.64 -45.44 10.62
CA GLU A 12 54.30 -46.86 10.83
C GLU A 12 53.02 -47.28 10.10
N LEU A 13 52.03 -46.38 9.98
CA LEU A 13 50.81 -46.62 9.21
C LEU A 13 51.10 -46.69 7.70
N VAL A 14 51.93 -45.78 7.17
CA VAL A 14 52.41 -45.81 5.77
C VAL A 14 53.17 -47.11 5.50
N ALA A 15 54.07 -47.52 6.39
CA ALA A 15 54.80 -48.77 6.26
C ALA A 15 53.87 -50.01 6.27
N ALA A 16 52.87 -50.03 7.17
CA ALA A 16 51.90 -51.12 7.25
C ALA A 16 50.97 -51.19 6.01
N LEU A 17 50.56 -50.05 5.46
CA LEU A 17 49.77 -49.96 4.23
C LEU A 17 50.59 -50.41 3.01
N ALA A 18 51.80 -49.88 2.82
CA ALA A 18 52.70 -50.27 1.74
C ALA A 18 53.02 -51.77 1.77
N GLN A 19 53.34 -52.32 2.95
CA GLN A 19 53.66 -53.75 3.09
C GLN A 19 52.47 -54.67 2.79
N ARG A 20 51.23 -54.26 3.09
CA ARG A 20 50.02 -55.05 2.83
C ARG A 20 49.52 -54.97 1.40
N THR A 21 49.64 -53.81 0.77
CA THR A 21 49.04 -53.50 -0.54
C THR A 21 50.01 -53.65 -1.70
N GLY A 22 51.32 -53.60 -1.45
CA GLY A 22 52.37 -53.60 -2.47
C GLY A 22 52.60 -52.24 -3.14
N TYR A 23 51.85 -51.19 -2.76
CA TYR A 23 52.09 -49.83 -3.22
C TYR A 23 53.36 -49.22 -2.61
N VAL A 24 54.00 -48.32 -3.36
CA VAL A 24 55.21 -47.61 -2.89
C VAL A 24 54.84 -46.58 -1.81
N PRO A 25 55.65 -46.42 -0.74
CA PRO A 25 55.33 -45.55 0.40
C PRO A 25 54.95 -44.11 0.04
N GLU A 26 55.53 -43.57 -1.02
CA GLU A 26 55.37 -42.19 -1.48
C GLU A 26 53.93 -41.85 -1.94
N LEU A 27 53.11 -42.85 -2.26
CA LEU A 27 51.70 -42.66 -2.60
C LEU A 27 50.82 -42.36 -1.37
N PHE A 28 51.26 -42.74 -0.17
CA PHE A 28 50.49 -42.62 1.07
C PHE A 28 50.71 -41.26 1.76
N GLY A 29 50.57 -40.17 0.99
CA GLY A 29 50.66 -38.82 1.51
C GLY A 29 49.65 -38.55 2.64
N PRO A 30 49.96 -37.66 3.60
CA PRO A 30 49.17 -37.49 4.84
C PRO A 30 47.69 -37.13 4.61
N HIS A 31 47.36 -36.57 3.44
CA HIS A 31 46.02 -36.13 3.04
C HIS A 31 45.38 -36.95 1.91
N VAL A 32 46.03 -38.01 1.41
CA VAL A 32 45.53 -38.84 0.31
C VAL A 32 44.42 -39.78 0.80
N GLY A 33 43.34 -39.90 0.02
CA GLY A 33 42.20 -40.78 0.27
C GLY A 33 42.53 -42.24 -0.01
N LEU A 34 42.80 -43.01 1.03
CA LEU A 34 43.11 -44.44 0.97
C LEU A 34 42.02 -45.26 0.27
N VAL A 35 40.75 -44.94 0.53
CA VAL A 35 39.60 -45.65 -0.07
C VAL A 35 39.23 -45.03 -1.42
N ASP A 36 39.03 -43.72 -1.47
CA ASP A 36 38.45 -43.04 -2.65
C ASP A 36 39.47 -42.70 -3.76
N ASP A 37 40.72 -42.36 -3.41
CA ASP A 37 41.77 -42.03 -4.39
C ASP A 37 42.66 -43.26 -4.72
N LEU A 38 42.96 -44.10 -3.73
CA LEU A 38 43.83 -45.28 -3.87
C LEU A 38 43.07 -46.62 -3.96
N GLY A 39 41.74 -46.61 -3.86
CA GLY A 39 40.88 -47.78 -4.10
C GLY A 39 40.96 -48.90 -3.05
N LEU A 40 41.56 -48.66 -1.88
CA LEU A 40 41.73 -49.69 -0.85
C LEU A 40 40.41 -50.06 -0.20
N THR A 41 40.22 -51.34 0.13
CA THR A 41 39.05 -51.76 0.88
C THR A 41 39.13 -51.28 2.34
N PRO A 42 37.99 -50.95 2.98
CA PRO A 42 37.97 -50.63 4.41
C PRO A 42 38.57 -51.72 5.31
N ALA A 43 38.52 -52.98 4.85
CA ALA A 43 39.15 -54.10 5.53
C ALA A 43 40.68 -53.96 5.56
N GLU A 44 41.33 -53.70 4.42
CA GLU A 44 42.80 -53.55 4.34
C GLU A 44 43.30 -52.38 5.19
N VAL A 45 42.57 -51.26 5.20
CA VAL A 45 42.89 -50.09 6.03
C VAL A 45 42.76 -50.42 7.52
N GLN A 46 41.66 -51.06 7.94
CA GLN A 46 41.47 -51.47 9.35
C GLN A 46 42.51 -52.51 9.79
N ASP A 47 42.91 -53.41 8.91
CA ASP A 47 43.88 -54.47 9.21
C ASP A 47 45.34 -53.94 9.24
N ALA A 48 45.63 -52.83 8.53
CA ALA A 48 46.83 -52.04 8.70
C ALA A 48 46.84 -51.29 10.05
N VAL A 49 45.73 -50.62 10.41
CA VAL A 49 45.53 -49.96 11.72
C VAL A 49 45.74 -50.94 12.87
N ALA A 50 45.10 -52.11 12.84
CA ALA A 50 45.26 -53.16 13.85
C ALA A 50 46.68 -53.76 13.87
N SER A 51 47.52 -53.52 12.87
CA SER A 51 48.96 -53.84 12.90
C SER A 51 49.75 -52.77 13.68
N VAL A 52 49.47 -51.49 13.40
CA VAL A 52 50.07 -50.34 14.10
C VAL A 52 49.70 -50.33 15.59
N GLU A 53 48.42 -50.59 15.92
CA GLU A 53 47.95 -50.73 17.31
C GLU A 53 48.78 -51.77 18.08
N ARG A 54 49.00 -52.97 17.50
CA ARG A 54 49.84 -54.02 18.11
C ARG A 54 51.32 -53.62 18.20
N LYS A 55 51.88 -53.01 17.15
CA LYS A 55 53.31 -52.66 17.09
C LYS A 55 53.67 -51.57 18.11
N LEU A 56 52.81 -50.56 18.23
CA LEU A 56 53.00 -49.41 19.13
C LEU A 56 52.33 -49.60 20.51
N ARG A 57 51.65 -50.74 20.73
CA ARG A 57 50.94 -51.11 21.98
C ARG A 57 49.83 -50.13 22.37
N LEU A 58 49.12 -49.62 21.38
CA LEU A 58 47.92 -48.80 21.55
C LEU A 58 46.70 -49.69 21.87
N PRO A 59 45.59 -49.12 22.39
CA PRO A 59 44.36 -49.88 22.61
C PRO A 59 43.87 -50.52 21.30
N LEU A 60 43.55 -51.81 21.33
CA LEU A 60 43.08 -52.56 20.17
C LEU A 60 41.62 -52.19 19.85
N GLY A 61 41.35 -51.83 18.59
CA GLY A 61 40.01 -51.53 18.11
C GLY A 61 39.54 -50.11 18.41
N SER A 62 40.43 -49.12 18.36
CA SER A 62 40.01 -47.71 18.31
C SER A 62 39.12 -47.51 17.07
N GLN A 63 37.94 -46.89 17.23
CA GLN A 63 37.11 -46.52 16.08
C GLN A 63 37.75 -45.36 15.34
N VAL A 64 38.25 -45.63 14.14
CA VAL A 64 38.87 -44.64 13.27
C VAL A 64 37.95 -44.31 12.10
N GLN A 65 37.49 -43.07 12.04
CA GLN A 65 36.76 -42.52 10.89
C GLN A 65 37.63 -41.47 10.18
N GLY A 66 37.85 -41.66 8.89
CA GLY A 66 38.60 -40.76 8.02
C GLY A 66 39.53 -41.53 7.08
N ALA A 67 39.33 -41.36 5.77
CA ALA A 67 40.04 -42.12 4.75
C ALA A 67 41.51 -41.69 4.51
N THR A 68 42.16 -40.94 5.41
CA THR A 68 43.52 -40.40 5.18
C THR A 68 44.48 -40.73 6.31
N VAL A 69 45.75 -40.97 5.96
CA VAL A 69 46.83 -41.38 6.89
C VAL A 69 46.92 -40.47 8.12
N ALA A 70 46.87 -39.14 7.93
CA ALA A 70 46.97 -38.21 9.05
C ALA A 70 45.69 -38.11 9.89
N ALA A 71 44.51 -38.41 9.34
CA ALA A 71 43.28 -38.52 10.13
C ALA A 71 43.32 -39.76 11.02
N ILE A 72 43.74 -40.90 10.47
CA ILE A 72 43.87 -42.18 11.17
C ILE A 72 44.86 -42.05 12.34
N ALA A 73 46.07 -41.55 12.08
CA ALA A 73 47.09 -41.38 13.11
C ALA A 73 46.67 -40.44 14.25
N ARG A 74 45.91 -39.38 13.96
CA ARG A 74 45.34 -38.48 15.00
C ARG A 74 44.25 -39.13 15.84
N SER A 75 43.50 -40.09 15.29
CA SER A 75 42.46 -40.82 16.02
C SER A 75 43.07 -41.79 17.02
N LEU A 76 44.11 -42.53 16.60
CA LEU A 76 44.87 -43.48 17.42
C LEU A 76 45.58 -42.86 18.65
N MET A 77 45.75 -41.54 18.68
CA MET A 77 46.41 -40.82 19.79
C MET A 77 45.46 -40.42 20.94
N LYS A 78 44.16 -40.72 20.88
CA LYS A 78 43.16 -40.19 21.83
C LYS A 78 42.57 -41.25 22.78
N HIS A 79 42.92 -41.16 24.06
CA HIS A 79 42.11 -41.68 25.19
C HIS A 79 42.23 -40.73 26.42
N PRO A 80 41.21 -40.66 27.30
CA PRO A 80 41.15 -39.77 28.49
C PRO A 80 42.01 -40.30 29.66
N ASP A 81 42.22 -39.65 30.82
CA ASP A 81 41.36 -38.85 31.72
C ASP A 81 42.28 -38.19 32.81
N PRO A 82 41.86 -37.69 34.02
CA PRO A 82 40.72 -36.83 34.42
C PRO A 82 41.14 -35.49 35.12
N GLY A 83 40.31 -34.45 34.99
CA GLY A 83 40.22 -33.31 35.93
C GLY A 83 41.23 -32.16 35.77
N ALA A 84 40.86 -30.89 35.96
CA ALA A 84 39.54 -30.27 36.19
C ALA A 84 39.52 -28.82 35.64
N PRO A 85 38.36 -28.26 35.27
CA PRO A 85 38.27 -26.92 34.66
C PRO A 85 38.35 -25.77 35.69
N VAL A 86 38.62 -24.57 35.19
CA VAL A 86 38.38 -23.29 35.90
C VAL A 86 37.10 -22.67 35.34
N ASP A 87 36.38 -21.93 36.19
CA ASP A 87 35.03 -21.42 35.96
C ASP A 87 35.03 -19.87 35.97
N MET A 88 34.19 -19.22 35.15
CA MET A 88 34.44 -17.83 34.72
C MET A 88 33.19 -16.99 34.34
N ASP A 89 32.14 -17.02 35.16
CA ASP A 89 31.12 -15.96 35.18
C ASP A 89 31.56 -14.77 36.06
N LEU A 90 31.48 -13.53 35.53
CA LEU A 90 30.77 -12.40 36.16
C LEU A 90 30.75 -11.12 35.28
N GLU A 91 30.07 -10.07 35.77
CA GLU A 91 29.64 -8.88 35.04
C GLU A 91 30.59 -7.65 35.15
N ILE A 92 30.50 -6.76 34.16
CA ILE A 92 31.03 -5.38 34.20
C ILE A 92 29.96 -4.45 33.61
N THR A 93 29.66 -3.33 34.28
CA THR A 93 28.54 -2.45 33.92
C THR A 93 28.80 -1.59 32.67
N LEU A 94 27.73 -1.34 31.92
CA LEU A 94 27.80 -0.78 30.57
C LEU A 94 28.20 0.71 30.53
N GLU A 95 27.71 1.53 31.47
CA GLU A 95 27.95 2.99 31.48
C GLU A 95 29.45 3.36 31.49
N GLN A 96 30.24 2.64 32.28
CA GLN A 96 31.68 2.89 32.42
C GLN A 96 32.46 2.57 31.14
N VAL A 97 31.95 1.63 30.33
CA VAL A 97 32.54 1.25 29.04
C VAL A 97 32.07 2.19 27.92
N LEU A 98 30.81 2.65 27.94
CA LEU A 98 30.29 3.64 27.00
C LEU A 98 31.08 4.94 27.08
N ALA A 99 31.24 5.51 28.29
CA ALA A 99 31.98 6.76 28.49
C ALA A 99 33.43 6.71 27.97
N PHE A 100 34.09 5.55 28.04
CA PHE A 100 35.43 5.34 27.50
C PHE A 100 35.46 5.21 25.96
N VAL A 101 34.41 4.67 25.34
CA VAL A 101 34.34 4.50 23.88
C VAL A 101 33.92 5.80 23.19
N ASP A 102 33.00 6.57 23.77
CA ASP A 102 32.56 7.85 23.21
C ASP A 102 33.71 8.90 23.26
N ASP A 103 34.48 8.91 24.36
CA ASP A 103 35.74 9.65 24.49
C ASP A 103 36.78 9.29 23.41
N ARG A 104 36.76 8.06 22.89
CA ARG A 104 37.65 7.63 21.79
C ARG A 104 37.07 7.94 20.41
N ALA A 105 35.77 7.78 20.21
CA ALA A 105 35.09 8.13 18.96
C ALA A 105 35.27 9.62 18.62
N ALA A 106 35.22 10.49 19.63
CA ALA A 106 35.47 11.93 19.50
C ALA A 106 36.89 12.31 19.02
N ARG A 107 37.85 11.36 18.97
CA ARG A 107 39.26 11.60 18.61
C ARG A 107 39.61 11.19 17.18
N ASN A 108 38.72 10.49 16.47
CA ASN A 108 38.78 10.24 15.02
C ASN A 108 40.03 9.52 14.45
N ASP A 109 40.69 8.65 15.22
CA ASP A 109 41.74 7.74 14.73
C ASP A 109 41.15 6.39 14.29
N ARG A 110 41.44 5.94 13.05
CA ARG A 110 41.06 4.62 12.51
C ARG A 110 42.24 3.98 11.76
N PRO A 111 42.47 2.66 11.92
CA PRO A 111 42.21 1.78 10.77
C PRO A 111 41.71 0.35 11.08
N VAL A 112 40.84 -0.17 10.21
CA VAL A 112 40.65 -1.58 9.79
C VAL A 112 40.20 -2.63 10.84
N LEU A 113 40.45 -2.49 12.14
CA LEU A 113 40.01 -3.46 13.16
C LEU A 113 38.49 -3.44 13.44
N GLU A 114 37.79 -2.40 13.00
CA GLU A 114 36.37 -2.19 13.33
C GLU A 114 35.42 -3.26 12.80
N THR A 115 35.64 -3.83 11.61
CA THR A 115 34.69 -4.80 11.03
C THR A 115 34.51 -6.03 11.94
N VAL A 116 35.62 -6.55 12.48
CA VAL A 116 35.63 -7.71 13.41
C VAL A 116 35.05 -7.33 14.77
N LEU A 117 35.33 -6.11 15.25
CA LEU A 117 34.80 -5.60 16.52
C LEU A 117 33.30 -5.30 16.43
N VAL A 118 32.77 -4.87 15.28
CA VAL A 118 31.33 -4.60 15.07
C VAL A 118 30.51 -5.90 15.10
N GLU A 119 30.97 -6.96 14.45
CA GLU A 119 30.31 -8.27 14.50
C GLU A 119 30.27 -8.81 15.94
N THR A 120 31.40 -8.76 16.64
CA THR A 120 31.54 -9.22 18.02
C THR A 120 30.69 -8.39 19.00
N ARG A 121 30.79 -7.05 18.93
CA ARG A 121 30.05 -6.11 19.80
C ARG A 121 28.54 -6.23 19.62
N GLY A 122 28.08 -6.47 18.39
CA GLY A 122 26.67 -6.73 18.11
C GLY A 122 26.19 -8.08 18.66
N ALA A 123 27.00 -9.13 18.63
CA ALA A 123 26.62 -10.43 19.21
C ALA A 123 26.37 -10.36 20.73
N LEU A 124 27.17 -9.56 21.44
CA LEU A 124 27.09 -9.41 22.89
C LEU A 124 25.80 -8.71 23.35
N ALA A 125 25.49 -7.53 22.81
CA ALA A 125 24.31 -6.72 23.17
C ALA A 125 22.94 -7.38 22.86
N ARG A 126 22.97 -8.57 22.26
CA ARG A 126 21.80 -9.35 21.84
C ARG A 126 21.43 -10.46 22.83
N LEU A 127 22.33 -10.90 23.70
CA LEU A 127 22.06 -11.98 24.66
C LEU A 127 21.28 -11.48 25.88
N ASP A 128 21.61 -10.28 26.39
CA ASP A 128 21.01 -9.69 27.60
C ASP A 128 19.49 -9.46 27.45
N ALA A 129 19.01 -9.23 26.22
CA ALA A 129 17.60 -8.99 25.92
C ALA A 129 16.70 -10.25 25.90
N ALA A 130 17.26 -11.44 26.17
CA ALA A 130 16.58 -12.73 26.00
C ALA A 130 16.11 -13.39 27.32
N ALA A 131 16.39 -12.81 28.49
CA ALA A 131 16.13 -13.42 29.79
C ALA A 131 14.85 -12.90 30.47
N GLY A 132 13.72 -13.62 30.29
CA GLY A 132 12.45 -13.38 31.00
C GLY A 132 11.59 -14.67 31.08
N PRO A 133 10.92 -14.97 32.22
CA PRO A 133 10.30 -16.28 32.48
C PRO A 133 8.91 -16.53 31.85
N VAL A 134 8.47 -17.79 31.80
CA VAL A 134 7.36 -18.34 30.98
C VAL A 134 6.54 -19.41 31.75
N LEU A 135 5.36 -19.80 31.22
CA LEU A 135 4.38 -20.88 31.60
C LEU A 135 3.18 -20.42 32.47
N ALA A 136 1.87 -20.69 32.24
CA ALA A 136 1.03 -21.68 31.50
C ALA A 136 0.63 -22.95 32.33
N LEU A 137 -0.53 -23.65 32.20
CA LEU A 137 -1.48 -23.91 31.07
C LEU A 137 -2.96 -24.24 31.53
N THR A 138 -3.89 -24.31 30.55
CA THR A 138 -5.11 -25.20 30.42
C THR A 138 -6.51 -24.92 31.09
N PRO A 139 -7.65 -25.44 30.52
CA PRO A 139 -9.07 -25.07 30.84
C PRO A 139 -9.98 -26.34 31.07
N PRO A 140 -11.30 -26.45 30.69
CA PRO A 140 -12.50 -25.56 30.60
C PRO A 140 -13.67 -26.16 31.48
N PRO A 141 -15.00 -26.00 31.23
CA PRO A 141 -15.82 -25.00 30.51
C PRO A 141 -16.68 -24.20 31.55
N PRO A 142 -18.05 -24.17 31.69
CA PRO A 142 -19.23 -24.67 30.93
C PRO A 142 -20.20 -23.54 30.43
N ALA A 143 -21.39 -23.92 29.94
CA ALA A 143 -22.62 -23.09 29.83
C ALA A 143 -23.76 -23.80 30.62
N PRO A 144 -24.90 -23.17 31.02
CA PRO A 144 -25.93 -22.53 30.17
C PRO A 144 -26.22 -21.07 30.65
N VAL A 145 -27.34 -20.34 30.45
CA VAL A 145 -28.75 -20.58 30.04
C VAL A 145 -29.29 -19.37 29.22
N ALA A 146 -30.52 -19.42 28.70
CA ALA A 146 -31.20 -18.32 28.01
C ALA A 146 -32.51 -17.86 28.71
N GLU A 147 -32.75 -16.54 28.72
CA GLU A 147 -34.03 -15.83 28.94
C GLU A 147 -33.85 -14.38 28.42
N ALA A 148 -34.85 -13.62 27.96
CA ALA A 148 -36.22 -13.92 27.53
C ALA A 148 -36.69 -12.84 26.53
N VAL A 149 -37.70 -13.13 25.69
CA VAL A 149 -38.13 -12.23 24.59
C VAL A 149 -39.41 -11.46 24.91
N LYS A 150 -39.36 -10.11 24.86
CA LYS A 150 -40.40 -9.16 24.34
C LYS A 150 -40.11 -7.70 24.78
N PRO A 151 -40.72 -6.68 24.14
CA PRO A 151 -41.56 -6.71 22.94
C PRO A 151 -40.80 -6.26 21.68
N ALA A 152 -41.43 -6.37 20.51
CA ALA A 152 -40.86 -5.90 19.25
C ALA A 152 -40.87 -4.37 19.17
N ALA A 153 -39.74 -3.77 18.82
CA ALA A 153 -39.74 -2.51 18.10
C ALA A 153 -40.32 -2.75 16.68
N ALA A 154 -41.05 -1.79 16.13
CA ALA A 154 -41.69 -1.95 14.84
C ALA A 154 -40.66 -2.17 13.72
N GLN A 155 -41.00 -3.00 12.73
CA GLN A 155 -40.29 -2.96 11.44
C GLN A 155 -40.49 -1.55 10.84
N PRO A 156 -39.46 -0.91 10.28
CA PRO A 156 -39.66 0.33 9.55
C PRO A 156 -40.53 0.06 8.33
N GLU A 157 -41.66 0.77 8.21
CA GLU A 157 -42.52 0.67 7.03
C GLU A 157 -41.72 1.04 5.77
N ALA A 158 -41.90 0.28 4.69
CA ALA A 158 -41.25 0.49 3.39
C ALA A 158 -41.80 1.71 2.62
N SER A 159 -41.92 2.84 3.32
CA SER A 159 -42.31 4.15 2.79
C SER A 159 -41.14 4.81 2.07
N ALA A 160 -41.43 5.55 1.00
CA ALA A 160 -40.40 6.20 0.18
C ALA A 160 -39.50 7.16 1.00
N ASP A 161 -40.08 7.88 1.98
CA ASP A 161 -39.32 8.77 2.87
C ASP A 161 -38.40 8.02 3.85
N GLY A 162 -38.81 6.84 4.30
CA GLY A 162 -37.96 5.95 5.09
C GLY A 162 -36.76 5.46 4.28
N VAL A 163 -36.99 4.99 3.06
CA VAL A 163 -35.94 4.60 2.12
C VAL A 163 -35.03 5.78 1.75
N MET A 164 -35.60 6.98 1.55
CA MET A 164 -34.86 8.21 1.25
C MET A 164 -33.93 8.61 2.40
N LYS A 165 -34.44 8.66 3.63
CA LYS A 165 -33.60 8.97 4.81
C LYS A 165 -32.47 7.96 5.00
N LEU A 166 -32.72 6.69 4.69
CA LEU A 166 -31.72 5.63 4.80
C LEU A 166 -30.63 5.77 3.73
N LEU A 167 -31.01 6.02 2.47
CA LEU A 167 -30.06 6.26 1.38
C LEU A 167 -29.27 7.57 1.55
N VAL A 168 -29.93 8.66 1.96
CA VAL A 168 -29.28 9.94 2.26
C VAL A 168 -28.33 9.77 3.45
N GLY A 169 -28.76 9.16 4.55
CA GLY A 169 -27.91 8.92 5.72
C GLY A 169 -26.67 8.08 5.39
N ALA A 170 -26.85 7.00 4.63
CA ALA A 170 -25.73 6.20 4.12
C ALA A 170 -24.79 7.02 3.23
N LEU A 171 -25.32 7.87 2.33
CA LEU A 171 -24.48 8.74 1.51
C LEU A 171 -23.73 9.78 2.32
N VAL A 172 -24.32 10.43 3.33
CA VAL A 172 -23.63 11.36 4.24
C VAL A 172 -22.39 10.69 4.84
N GLU A 173 -22.60 9.54 5.48
CA GLU A 173 -21.58 8.74 6.16
C GLU A 173 -20.48 8.22 5.20
N ARG A 174 -20.83 7.96 3.94
CA ARG A 174 -19.93 7.42 2.90
C ARG A 174 -19.18 8.50 2.11
N THR A 175 -19.62 9.75 2.15
CA THR A 175 -19.13 10.83 1.26
C THR A 175 -18.54 12.03 2.00
N GLY A 176 -18.95 12.28 3.24
CA GLY A 176 -18.71 13.54 3.96
C GLY A 176 -19.65 14.69 3.57
N TYR A 177 -20.62 14.48 2.68
CA TYR A 177 -21.56 15.52 2.26
C TYR A 177 -22.61 15.76 3.35
N PRO A 178 -22.95 17.01 3.68
CA PRO A 178 -24.13 17.32 4.49
C PRO A 178 -25.41 16.71 3.90
N ALA A 179 -26.32 16.22 4.75
CA ALA A 179 -27.59 15.61 4.32
C ALA A 179 -28.43 16.52 3.40
N GLU A 180 -28.32 17.83 3.63
CA GLU A 180 -28.96 18.91 2.88
C GLU A 180 -28.34 19.23 1.51
N MET A 181 -27.20 18.62 1.15
CA MET A 181 -26.63 18.66 -0.20
C MET A 181 -26.99 17.44 -1.06
N LEU A 182 -27.62 16.42 -0.47
CA LEU A 182 -27.97 15.16 -1.13
C LEU A 182 -29.42 15.19 -1.61
N GLU A 183 -29.70 16.10 -2.55
CA GLU A 183 -31.04 16.27 -3.10
C GLU A 183 -31.51 15.04 -3.91
N ALA A 184 -32.81 14.77 -3.87
CA ALA A 184 -33.41 13.56 -4.41
C ALA A 184 -33.24 13.37 -5.93
N ASP A 185 -33.11 14.46 -6.70
CA ASP A 185 -33.13 14.43 -8.17
C ASP A 185 -31.75 14.57 -8.83
N LEU A 186 -30.71 14.92 -8.08
CA LEU A 186 -29.36 15.11 -8.62
C LEU A 186 -28.74 13.77 -9.06
N ASP A 187 -27.96 13.82 -10.14
CA ASP A 187 -27.12 12.71 -10.56
C ASP A 187 -25.96 12.57 -9.57
N LEU A 188 -25.91 11.40 -8.91
CA LEU A 188 -24.93 11.15 -7.88
C LEU A 188 -23.50 11.17 -8.45
N GLU A 189 -23.29 10.72 -9.69
CA GLU A 189 -21.96 10.73 -10.32
C GLU A 189 -21.67 12.07 -10.99
N ALA A 190 -22.62 12.60 -11.77
CA ALA A 190 -22.38 13.74 -12.66
C ALA A 190 -22.58 15.12 -12.01
N ASP A 191 -23.55 15.27 -11.10
CA ASP A 191 -23.80 16.55 -10.41
C ASP A 191 -23.08 16.63 -9.06
N LEU A 192 -22.97 15.50 -8.36
CA LEU A 192 -22.44 15.43 -7.00
C LEU A 192 -21.04 14.82 -6.88
N GLY A 193 -20.48 14.19 -7.93
CA GLY A 193 -19.13 13.60 -7.90
C GLY A 193 -18.98 12.41 -6.94
N ILE A 194 -20.09 11.80 -6.53
CA ILE A 194 -20.14 10.62 -5.67
C ILE A 194 -19.88 9.42 -6.57
N ASP A 195 -18.68 8.85 -6.46
CA ASP A 195 -18.25 7.73 -7.30
C ASP A 195 -19.23 6.54 -7.28
N THR A 196 -19.25 5.77 -8.37
CA THR A 196 -20.15 4.63 -8.57
C THR A 196 -20.05 3.59 -7.44
N VAL A 197 -18.91 3.54 -6.76
CA VAL A 197 -18.64 2.64 -5.62
C VAL A 197 -19.44 3.09 -4.38
N LYS A 198 -19.34 4.36 -3.97
CA LYS A 198 -20.17 4.94 -2.90
C LYS A 198 -21.66 4.77 -3.16
N GLN A 199 -22.09 4.91 -4.41
CA GLN A 199 -23.48 4.69 -4.80
C GLN A 199 -23.90 3.22 -4.64
N VAL A 200 -23.09 2.25 -5.09
CA VAL A 200 -23.35 0.81 -4.91
C VAL A 200 -23.44 0.46 -3.43
N GLU A 201 -22.54 0.99 -2.60
CA GLU A 201 -22.51 0.73 -1.16
C GLU A 201 -23.75 1.25 -0.44
N SER A 202 -24.09 2.54 -0.62
CA SER A 202 -25.28 3.15 -0.02
C SER A 202 -26.56 2.43 -0.48
N PHE A 203 -26.63 2.05 -1.75
CA PHE A 203 -27.71 1.22 -2.29
C PHE A 203 -27.77 -0.17 -1.63
N ALA A 204 -26.62 -0.83 -1.45
CA ALA A 204 -26.55 -2.16 -0.85
C ALA A 204 -26.96 -2.13 0.63
N ILE A 205 -26.56 -1.11 1.39
CA ILE A 205 -26.98 -0.88 2.79
C ILE A 205 -28.51 -0.76 2.85
N ALA A 206 -29.10 0.13 2.05
CA ALA A 206 -30.55 0.30 1.99
C ALA A 206 -31.27 -0.99 1.55
N ARG A 207 -30.75 -1.69 0.54
CA ARG A 207 -31.31 -2.96 0.04
C ARG A 207 -31.34 -4.04 1.12
N VAL A 208 -30.27 -4.20 1.90
CA VAL A 208 -30.18 -5.17 2.99
C VAL A 208 -31.12 -4.79 4.14
N HIS A 209 -31.12 -3.51 4.55
CA HIS A 209 -31.95 -3.02 5.66
C HIS A 209 -33.46 -3.12 5.37
N LEU A 210 -33.86 -3.08 4.10
CA LEU A 210 -35.24 -3.22 3.63
C LEU A 210 -35.63 -4.68 3.29
N GLY A 211 -34.74 -5.65 3.50
CA GLY A 211 -35.00 -7.06 3.18
C GLY A 211 -35.18 -7.35 1.68
N VAL A 212 -34.69 -6.47 0.80
CA VAL A 212 -34.89 -6.57 -0.65
C VAL A 212 -33.95 -7.64 -1.24
N ALA A 213 -34.53 -8.66 -1.88
CA ALA A 213 -33.80 -9.72 -2.55
C ALA A 213 -32.81 -9.17 -3.61
N LYS A 214 -31.72 -9.89 -3.87
CA LYS A 214 -30.73 -9.49 -4.89
C LYS A 214 -31.31 -9.73 -6.29
N ASP A 215 -31.47 -8.66 -7.06
CA ASP A 215 -31.89 -8.71 -8.46
C ASP A 215 -30.64 -8.73 -9.36
N GLU A 216 -30.40 -9.85 -10.04
CA GLU A 216 -29.19 -10.02 -10.87
C GLU A 216 -29.21 -9.21 -12.16
N ASN A 217 -30.34 -8.59 -12.50
CA ASN A 217 -30.47 -7.69 -13.66
C ASN A 217 -30.37 -6.20 -13.29
N PHE A 218 -30.20 -5.86 -12.00
CA PHE A 218 -30.09 -4.47 -11.56
C PHE A 218 -28.81 -3.80 -12.10
N ARG A 219 -28.96 -2.59 -12.65
CA ARG A 219 -27.87 -1.80 -13.23
C ARG A 219 -27.92 -0.38 -12.66
N LEU A 220 -26.99 -0.08 -11.75
CA LEU A 220 -27.00 1.18 -10.99
C LEU A 220 -27.07 2.44 -11.88
N ARG A 221 -26.36 2.48 -13.01
CA ARG A 221 -26.36 3.61 -13.95
C ARG A 221 -27.78 4.00 -14.44
N ASP A 222 -28.69 3.03 -14.50
CA ASP A 222 -30.06 3.23 -14.96
C ASP A 222 -30.94 3.86 -13.82
N TYR A 223 -30.38 3.92 -12.60
CA TYR A 223 -30.93 4.48 -11.35
C TYR A 223 -29.97 5.51 -10.71
N ASN A 224 -29.31 6.33 -11.52
CA ASN A 224 -28.29 7.34 -11.15
C ASN A 224 -28.71 8.48 -10.18
N THR A 225 -29.92 8.49 -9.64
CA THR A 225 -30.37 9.54 -8.69
C THR A 225 -31.04 8.92 -7.47
N LEU A 226 -30.97 9.63 -6.34
CA LEU A 226 -31.55 9.20 -5.06
C LEU A 226 -33.03 8.79 -5.18
N ARG A 227 -33.85 9.57 -5.88
CA ARG A 227 -35.27 9.27 -6.11
C ARG A 227 -35.47 7.99 -6.91
N LYS A 228 -34.63 7.72 -7.92
CA LYS A 228 -34.70 6.47 -8.70
C LYS A 228 -34.33 5.25 -7.84
N MET A 229 -33.29 5.38 -7.01
CA MET A 229 -32.86 4.34 -6.07
C MET A 229 -33.94 4.05 -5.01
N VAL A 230 -34.54 5.10 -4.43
CA VAL A 230 -35.69 5.01 -3.52
C VAL A 230 -36.86 4.30 -4.17
N GLN A 231 -37.26 4.73 -5.38
CA GLN A 231 -38.40 4.16 -6.09
C GLN A 231 -38.18 2.69 -6.42
N TYR A 232 -36.98 2.30 -6.83
CA TYR A 232 -36.63 0.90 -7.06
C TYR A 232 -36.72 0.08 -5.77
N LEU A 233 -36.04 0.48 -4.69
CA LEU A 233 -35.99 -0.30 -3.45
C LEU A 233 -37.37 -0.41 -2.79
N ALA A 234 -38.15 0.68 -2.76
CA ALA A 234 -39.52 0.65 -2.27
C ALA A 234 -40.42 -0.30 -3.10
N SER A 235 -40.23 -0.36 -4.44
CA SER A 235 -40.98 -1.28 -5.31
C SER A 235 -40.63 -2.77 -5.15
N LYS A 236 -39.52 -3.09 -4.47
CA LYS A 236 -38.98 -4.45 -4.30
C LYS A 236 -39.01 -4.94 -2.84
N ALA A 237 -39.42 -4.09 -1.90
CA ALA A 237 -39.51 -4.44 -0.49
C ALA A 237 -40.76 -5.30 -0.20
N PRO A 238 -40.65 -6.35 0.65
CA PRO A 238 -41.78 -7.21 0.98
C PRO A 238 -42.83 -6.44 1.80
N GLY A 239 -43.95 -6.08 1.15
CA GLY A 239 -45.07 -5.35 1.77
C GLY A 239 -45.59 -4.15 0.95
N ALA A 240 -44.94 -3.78 -0.16
CA ALA A 240 -45.35 -2.65 -0.99
C ALA A 240 -46.76 -2.83 -1.61
N ALA A 241 -47.65 -1.87 -1.40
CA ALA A 241 -49.02 -1.86 -1.95
C ALA A 241 -49.08 -1.20 -3.35
N ALA A 242 -49.99 -1.68 -4.20
CA ALA A 242 -50.05 -1.31 -5.63
C ALA A 242 -51.12 -0.24 -5.96
N PRO A 243 -50.79 0.82 -6.74
CA PRO A 243 -51.74 1.72 -7.39
C PRO A 243 -52.16 1.24 -8.81
N PRO A 244 -53.20 1.85 -9.45
CA PRO A 244 -54.11 1.09 -10.34
C PRO A 244 -53.92 1.26 -11.87
N VAL A 245 -54.71 0.49 -12.63
CA VAL A 245 -54.70 0.36 -14.10
C VAL A 245 -55.88 1.10 -14.76
N VAL A 246 -55.64 1.77 -15.91
CA VAL A 246 -56.65 2.16 -16.92
C VAL A 246 -56.03 1.99 -18.32
N ALA A 247 -56.80 1.70 -19.38
CA ALA A 247 -56.27 1.27 -20.69
C ALA A 247 -57.09 1.71 -21.94
N ALA A 248 -56.40 1.77 -23.09
CA ALA A 248 -56.92 1.84 -24.49
C ALA A 248 -57.72 3.13 -24.90
N ALA A 249 -58.01 3.47 -26.18
CA ALA A 249 -57.38 3.34 -27.52
C ALA A 249 -58.29 4.14 -28.54
N VAL A 250 -58.14 4.29 -29.88
CA VAL A 250 -57.32 3.71 -30.98
C VAL A 250 -57.18 4.77 -32.13
N VAL A 251 -56.80 4.34 -33.36
CA VAL A 251 -57.06 4.93 -34.72
C VAL A 251 -55.84 5.53 -35.48
N SER A 252 -55.83 5.41 -36.81
CA SER A 252 -54.71 5.75 -37.72
C SER A 252 -55.23 6.32 -39.09
N PRO A 253 -54.56 6.22 -40.28
CA PRO A 253 -54.03 7.36 -41.07
C PRO A 253 -54.71 7.42 -42.49
N PRO A 254 -54.10 7.79 -43.66
CA PRO A 254 -52.80 8.40 -44.07
C PRO A 254 -53.06 9.69 -44.96
N PRO A 255 -52.54 9.98 -46.20
CA PRO A 255 -51.36 9.52 -46.99
C PRO A 255 -50.57 10.58 -47.86
N VAL A 256 -49.53 10.10 -48.57
CA VAL A 256 -48.83 10.62 -49.79
C VAL A 256 -47.71 11.71 -49.68
N SER A 257 -46.71 11.58 -50.58
CA SER A 257 -45.45 12.36 -50.76
C SER A 257 -45.49 13.19 -52.09
N PRO A 258 -44.45 13.45 -52.97
CA PRO A 258 -43.06 12.92 -53.11
C PRO A 258 -41.89 13.87 -53.62
N GLN A 259 -40.62 13.35 -53.60
CA GLN A 259 -39.48 13.58 -54.57
C GLN A 259 -38.82 14.99 -54.78
N ALA A 260 -37.61 15.20 -55.36
CA ALA A 260 -36.32 14.43 -55.45
C ALA A 260 -35.13 15.19 -56.15
N GLN A 261 -33.87 14.98 -55.69
CA GLN A 261 -32.53 15.15 -56.37
C GLN A 261 -32.13 16.57 -56.94
N VAL A 262 -30.94 16.92 -57.51
CA VAL A 262 -29.67 16.26 -57.97
C VAL A 262 -28.42 17.23 -57.86
N ALA A 263 -27.18 16.70 -57.71
CA ALA A 263 -25.79 17.16 -58.14
C ALA A 263 -25.36 18.67 -58.36
N ALA A 264 -24.06 19.12 -58.37
CA ALA A 264 -22.72 18.68 -57.89
C ALA A 264 -21.60 19.77 -58.20
N VAL A 265 -20.29 19.45 -58.02
CA VAL A 265 -19.03 20.12 -58.53
C VAL A 265 -18.17 20.99 -57.54
N ARG A 266 -16.88 21.23 -57.87
CA ARG A 266 -15.64 21.61 -57.07
C ARG A 266 -14.67 22.45 -57.98
N PRO A 267 -13.41 22.89 -57.62
CA PRO A 267 -12.70 23.23 -56.35
C PRO A 267 -11.78 24.52 -56.42
N GLN A 268 -10.88 24.77 -55.42
CA GLN A 268 -9.63 25.62 -55.42
C GLN A 268 -9.81 27.18 -55.52
N ALA A 269 -8.92 28.14 -55.16
CA ALA A 269 -7.68 28.32 -54.33
C ALA A 269 -7.26 29.85 -54.40
N ALA A 270 -6.39 30.54 -53.62
CA ALA A 270 -5.73 30.42 -52.29
C ALA A 270 -4.98 31.77 -51.91
N THR A 271 -4.04 31.77 -50.93
CA THR A 271 -2.96 32.77 -50.58
C THR A 271 -3.22 34.15 -49.90
N ALA A 272 -2.76 34.26 -48.63
CA ALA A 272 -1.81 35.24 -48.01
C ALA A 272 -2.11 36.76 -47.73
N ALA A 273 -2.30 37.07 -46.43
CA ALA A 273 -1.62 38.08 -45.57
C ALA A 273 -1.66 39.63 -45.80
N ALA A 274 -2.34 40.38 -44.89
CA ALA A 274 -1.89 41.66 -44.24
C ALA A 274 -2.96 42.23 -43.25
N ILE A 275 -2.56 43.03 -42.24
CA ILE A 275 -3.34 43.61 -41.10
C ILE A 275 -2.64 44.94 -40.66
N PRO A 276 -3.23 45.98 -40.00
CA PRO A 276 -4.63 46.36 -39.63
C PRO A 276 -5.03 47.72 -40.32
N PRO A 277 -5.93 48.63 -39.85
CA PRO A 277 -6.90 48.60 -38.72
C PRO A 277 -8.34 49.12 -39.01
N SER A 278 -9.16 49.05 -37.94
CA SER A 278 -10.44 49.74 -37.72
C SER A 278 -11.71 49.13 -38.35
N ALA A 279 -12.82 49.27 -37.63
CA ALA A 279 -14.02 48.46 -37.80
C ALA A 279 -14.94 48.95 -38.93
N THR A 280 -15.14 48.12 -39.94
CA THR A 280 -16.31 48.12 -40.82
C THR A 280 -16.83 46.69 -40.99
N VAL A 281 -18.15 46.51 -40.95
CA VAL A 281 -18.87 45.24 -41.17
C VAL A 281 -19.47 45.30 -42.57
N PRO A 282 -19.14 44.39 -43.51
CA PRO A 282 -19.77 43.05 -43.60
C PRO A 282 -18.83 41.98 -44.24
N PRO A 283 -19.29 40.81 -44.76
CA PRO A 283 -20.54 40.05 -44.56
C PRO A 283 -20.30 38.61 -43.99
N PRO A 284 -21.33 37.86 -43.57
CA PRO A 284 -21.20 36.45 -43.20
C PRO A 284 -21.23 35.52 -44.43
N GLY A 285 -20.26 34.60 -44.58
CA GLY A 285 -20.26 33.65 -45.70
C GLY A 285 -19.06 32.71 -45.90
N GLY A 286 -18.18 32.53 -44.90
CA GLY A 286 -16.99 31.67 -44.99
C GLY A 286 -17.01 30.51 -43.99
N ALA A 287 -16.23 29.45 -44.27
CA ALA A 287 -15.92 28.41 -43.29
C ALA A 287 -15.05 29.00 -42.15
N PRO A 288 -15.14 28.48 -40.91
CA PRO A 288 -14.37 29.01 -39.79
C PRO A 288 -12.87 28.84 -40.02
N ALA A 289 -12.10 29.90 -39.78
CA ALA A 289 -10.64 29.84 -39.72
C ALA A 289 -10.20 28.98 -38.51
N VAL A 290 -9.11 28.23 -38.67
CA VAL A 290 -8.57 27.36 -37.62
C VAL A 290 -8.35 28.13 -36.32
N ASP A 291 -7.73 29.31 -36.41
CA ASP A 291 -7.43 30.20 -35.28
C ASP A 291 -8.69 30.57 -34.48
N ALA A 292 -9.84 30.74 -35.13
CA ALA A 292 -11.11 31.03 -34.45
C ALA A 292 -11.67 29.81 -33.68
N ILE A 293 -11.44 28.59 -34.19
CA ILE A 293 -11.79 27.36 -33.45
C ILE A 293 -10.80 27.13 -32.31
N VAL A 294 -9.51 27.39 -32.52
CA VAL A 294 -8.49 27.37 -31.47
C VAL A 294 -8.86 28.33 -30.35
N GLU A 295 -9.24 29.58 -30.65
CA GLU A 295 -9.66 30.54 -29.63
C GLU A 295 -10.98 30.17 -28.95
N LEU A 296 -11.96 29.60 -29.66
CA LEU A 296 -13.16 29.08 -29.02
C LEU A 296 -12.84 27.94 -28.03
N LEU A 297 -12.02 26.98 -28.46
CA LEU A 297 -11.57 25.87 -27.62
C LEU A 297 -10.75 26.39 -26.43
N ARG A 298 -9.86 27.37 -26.64
CA ARG A 298 -9.02 27.98 -25.61
C ARG A 298 -9.86 28.74 -24.57
N ALA A 299 -10.84 29.53 -25.01
CA ALA A 299 -11.74 30.27 -24.13
C ALA A 299 -12.70 29.35 -23.36
N ALA A 300 -13.25 28.32 -24.03
CA ALA A 300 -14.09 27.31 -23.38
C ALA A 300 -13.29 26.44 -22.39
N MET A 301 -12.03 26.12 -22.70
CA MET A 301 -11.12 25.42 -21.78
C MET A 301 -10.77 26.30 -20.58
N ALA A 302 -10.44 27.58 -20.78
CA ALA A 302 -10.20 28.54 -19.70
C ALA A 302 -11.41 28.63 -18.75
N ALA A 303 -12.61 28.79 -19.31
CA ALA A 303 -13.85 28.91 -18.56
C ALA A 303 -14.26 27.64 -17.79
N LYS A 304 -13.73 26.45 -18.15
CA LYS A 304 -13.97 25.18 -17.45
C LYS A 304 -12.84 24.77 -16.50
N THR A 305 -11.59 25.13 -16.80
CA THR A 305 -10.39 24.69 -16.06
C THR A 305 -9.81 25.73 -15.11
N GLY A 306 -10.19 27.01 -15.25
CA GLY A 306 -9.57 28.13 -14.53
C GLY A 306 -8.19 28.52 -15.05
N TYR A 307 -7.65 27.86 -16.09
CA TYR A 307 -6.38 28.26 -16.69
C TYR A 307 -6.51 29.58 -17.45
N ASN A 308 -5.57 30.49 -17.21
CA ASN A 308 -5.41 31.70 -18.02
C ASN A 308 -5.09 31.35 -19.49
N LEU A 309 -5.52 32.22 -20.41
CA LEU A 309 -5.41 32.00 -21.84
C LEU A 309 -3.96 31.84 -22.35
N ASP A 310 -2.98 32.43 -21.66
CA ASP A 310 -1.54 32.33 -21.96
C ASP A 310 -0.93 30.96 -21.59
N VAL A 311 -1.51 30.28 -20.60
CA VAL A 311 -1.15 28.90 -20.21
C VAL A 311 -1.69 27.89 -21.23
N LEU A 312 -2.89 28.13 -21.76
CA LEU A 312 -3.58 27.24 -22.72
C LEU A 312 -3.06 27.39 -24.16
N GLN A 313 -1.77 27.16 -24.36
CA GLN A 313 -1.15 27.30 -25.68
C GLN A 313 -1.62 26.20 -26.65
N PRO A 314 -1.94 26.51 -27.93
CA PRO A 314 -2.62 25.57 -28.84
C PRO A 314 -1.91 24.23 -29.07
N GLN A 315 -0.59 24.24 -29.01
CA GLN A 315 0.31 23.11 -29.26
C GLN A 315 0.58 22.21 -28.05
N LEU A 316 0.22 22.60 -26.82
CA LEU A 316 0.48 21.81 -25.61
C LEU A 316 -0.47 20.61 -25.48
N ASP A 317 0.01 19.52 -24.87
CA ASP A 317 -0.80 18.36 -24.54
C ASP A 317 -1.71 18.66 -23.33
N LEU A 318 -3.01 18.52 -23.55
CA LEU A 318 -4.02 18.83 -22.56
C LEU A 318 -3.93 17.92 -21.33
N GLU A 319 -3.59 16.63 -21.48
CA GLU A 319 -3.47 15.70 -20.35
C GLU A 319 -2.04 15.66 -19.79
N VAL A 320 -1.02 15.68 -20.66
CA VAL A 320 0.39 15.45 -20.27
C VAL A 320 1.08 16.73 -19.78
N ASP A 321 0.92 17.86 -20.47
CA ASP A 321 1.56 19.12 -20.08
C ASP A 321 0.69 19.92 -19.10
N LEU A 322 -0.63 19.90 -19.31
CA LEU A 322 -1.60 20.74 -18.61
C LEU A 322 -2.47 20.01 -17.57
N GLY A 323 -2.45 18.67 -17.52
CA GLY A 323 -3.18 17.88 -16.52
C GLY A 323 -4.70 17.95 -16.59
N ILE A 324 -5.25 18.44 -17.70
CA ILE A 324 -6.68 18.54 -17.97
C ILE A 324 -7.21 17.15 -18.33
N ASP A 325 -8.20 16.69 -17.57
CA ASP A 325 -8.74 15.35 -17.70
C ASP A 325 -9.52 15.13 -19.02
N THR A 326 -9.72 13.87 -19.36
CA THR A 326 -10.37 13.49 -20.63
C THR A 326 -11.86 13.88 -20.69
N ILE A 327 -12.56 14.04 -19.57
CA ILE A 327 -13.98 14.45 -19.54
C ILE A 327 -14.08 15.93 -19.91
N THR A 328 -13.32 16.79 -19.25
CA THR A 328 -13.24 18.23 -19.57
C THR A 328 -12.84 18.44 -21.05
N GLN A 329 -11.90 17.65 -21.56
CA GLN A 329 -11.55 17.64 -22.99
C GLN A 329 -12.71 17.22 -23.90
N VAL A 330 -13.47 16.15 -23.56
CA VAL A 330 -14.67 15.74 -24.31
C VAL A 330 -15.73 16.84 -24.29
N GLU A 331 -15.98 17.49 -23.17
CA GLU A 331 -17.04 18.52 -23.04
C GLU A 331 -16.71 19.78 -23.84
N VAL A 332 -15.49 20.31 -23.71
CA VAL A 332 -15.04 21.49 -24.47
C VAL A 332 -15.03 21.21 -25.96
N PHE A 333 -14.56 20.01 -26.36
CA PHE A 333 -14.62 19.57 -27.74
C PHE A 333 -16.06 19.39 -28.24
N ALA A 334 -16.95 18.81 -27.44
CA ALA A 334 -18.36 18.62 -27.79
C ALA A 334 -19.10 19.97 -27.92
N HIS A 335 -18.78 20.95 -27.07
CA HIS A 335 -19.28 22.32 -27.19
C HIS A 335 -18.84 22.95 -28.51
N ALA A 336 -17.54 22.95 -28.82
CA ALA A 336 -17.02 23.49 -30.09
C ALA A 336 -17.59 22.73 -31.32
N ARG A 337 -17.74 21.41 -31.23
CA ARG A 337 -18.36 20.56 -32.26
C ARG A 337 -19.80 21.00 -32.55
N MET A 338 -20.61 21.25 -31.51
CA MET A 338 -21.98 21.73 -31.66
C MET A 338 -22.02 23.15 -32.21
N THR A 339 -21.16 24.06 -31.72
CA THR A 339 -21.07 25.45 -32.18
C THR A 339 -20.70 25.57 -33.66
N TYR A 340 -19.87 24.67 -34.19
CA TYR A 340 -19.50 24.64 -35.62
C TYR A 340 -20.30 23.63 -36.47
N GLY A 341 -21.38 23.07 -35.94
CA GLY A 341 -22.29 22.18 -36.71
C GLY A 341 -21.66 20.88 -37.21
N VAL A 342 -20.58 20.41 -36.58
CA VAL A 342 -19.88 19.18 -36.97
C VAL A 342 -20.65 17.98 -36.44
N GLU A 343 -20.97 17.01 -37.31
CA GLU A 343 -21.68 15.79 -36.89
C GLU A 343 -20.87 14.97 -35.87
N ARG A 344 -21.57 14.16 -35.07
CA ARG A 344 -20.94 13.27 -34.11
C ARG A 344 -20.31 12.09 -34.87
N ASP A 345 -18.99 11.99 -34.79
CA ASP A 345 -18.23 10.88 -35.35
C ASP A 345 -17.89 9.89 -34.22
N ASP A 346 -18.54 8.72 -34.19
CA ASP A 346 -18.31 7.70 -33.17
C ASP A 346 -16.93 6.99 -33.29
N LYS A 347 -16.15 7.30 -34.34
CA LYS A 347 -14.74 6.90 -34.47
C LYS A 347 -13.78 7.97 -33.92
N PHE A 348 -14.28 9.11 -33.45
CA PHE A 348 -13.49 10.08 -32.70
C PHE A 348 -12.95 9.42 -31.41
N ARG A 349 -11.70 9.76 -31.07
CA ARG A 349 -11.02 9.32 -29.85
C ARG A 349 -10.09 10.46 -29.41
N VAL A 350 -10.34 11.04 -28.23
CA VAL A 350 -9.65 12.25 -27.73
C VAL A 350 -8.13 12.12 -27.76
N ARG A 351 -7.59 10.95 -27.40
CA ARG A 351 -6.15 10.64 -27.45
C ARG A 351 -5.45 10.86 -28.81
N ASN A 352 -6.20 10.89 -29.92
CA ASN A 352 -5.65 11.21 -31.25
C ASN A 352 -5.56 12.74 -31.50
N TYR A 353 -6.25 13.53 -30.69
CA TYR A 353 -6.45 14.99 -30.81
C TYR A 353 -6.18 15.70 -29.48
N ASN A 354 -5.08 15.31 -28.82
CA ASN A 354 -4.66 15.69 -27.47
C ASN A 354 -4.20 17.15 -27.28
N THR A 355 -4.35 18.02 -28.29
CA THR A 355 -4.01 19.46 -28.20
C THR A 355 -5.13 20.31 -28.80
N LEU A 356 -5.29 21.55 -28.34
CA LEU A 356 -6.33 22.46 -28.86
C LEU A 356 -6.19 22.68 -30.38
N GLN A 357 -4.96 22.73 -30.89
CA GLN A 357 -4.67 22.79 -32.32
C GLN A 357 -5.22 21.57 -33.06
N LYS A 358 -4.91 20.35 -32.62
CA LYS A 358 -5.40 19.12 -33.27
C LYS A 358 -6.93 19.00 -33.22
N MET A 359 -7.55 19.46 -32.14
CA MET A 359 -9.01 19.56 -32.03
C MET A 359 -9.59 20.57 -33.03
N ALA A 360 -8.96 21.74 -33.18
CA ALA A 360 -9.37 22.75 -34.16
C ALA A 360 -9.22 22.26 -35.61
N ASP A 361 -8.07 21.68 -35.95
CA ASP A 361 -7.79 21.10 -37.27
C ASP A 361 -8.84 20.05 -37.65
N TYR A 362 -9.22 19.18 -36.70
CA TYR A 362 -10.26 18.17 -36.89
C TYR A 362 -11.64 18.78 -37.16
N LEU A 363 -12.00 19.84 -36.42
CA LEU A 363 -13.28 20.52 -36.56
C LEU A 363 -13.36 21.29 -37.89
N VAL A 364 -12.32 22.02 -38.28
CA VAL A 364 -12.24 22.67 -39.61
C VAL A 364 -12.34 21.64 -40.74
N ALA A 365 -11.70 20.47 -40.59
CA ALA A 365 -11.77 19.40 -41.60
C ALA A 365 -13.16 18.76 -41.76
N ARG A 366 -14.13 19.05 -40.89
CA ARG A 366 -15.52 18.53 -40.95
C ARG A 366 -16.62 19.61 -40.95
N ALA A 367 -16.29 20.88 -40.72
CA ALA A 367 -17.26 21.97 -40.59
C ALA A 367 -17.91 22.32 -41.95
N SER A 368 -19.11 21.78 -42.18
CA SER A 368 -19.95 22.13 -43.34
C SER A 368 -20.67 23.44 -43.07
N GLY A 369 -20.15 24.55 -43.61
CA GLY A 369 -20.50 25.91 -43.17
C GLY A 369 -21.99 26.31 -43.31
N LYS A 370 -22.73 26.27 -42.19
CA LYS A 370 -24.01 26.98 -41.98
C LYS A 370 -24.38 27.08 -40.49
N PRO A 371 -24.52 28.29 -39.91
CA PRO A 371 -25.06 28.50 -38.57
C PRO A 371 -26.60 28.65 -38.56
N ALA A 372 -27.22 28.53 -37.38
CA ALA A 372 -28.66 28.71 -37.14
C ALA A 372 -28.94 29.82 -36.11
N ALA A 373 -30.19 30.32 -36.04
CA ALA A 373 -30.57 31.53 -35.31
C ALA A 373 -31.77 31.32 -34.34
N VAL A 374 -32.00 32.29 -33.44
CA VAL A 374 -32.95 32.26 -32.31
C VAL A 374 -33.91 33.46 -32.35
N ALA A 375 -35.12 33.35 -31.79
CA ALA A 375 -36.14 34.42 -31.74
C ALA A 375 -37.00 34.39 -30.44
N ALA A 376 -37.70 35.50 -30.13
CA ALA A 376 -38.60 35.71 -28.99
C ALA A 376 -39.83 36.57 -29.40
N PRO A 377 -40.97 36.59 -28.64
CA PRO A 377 -41.31 37.78 -27.82
C PRO A 377 -42.22 37.49 -26.57
N ALA A 378 -42.77 38.56 -25.94
CA ALA A 378 -43.70 38.60 -24.77
C ALA A 378 -44.85 39.63 -25.03
N PRO A 379 -45.68 40.18 -24.07
CA PRO A 379 -45.94 39.92 -22.63
C PRO A 379 -47.47 39.91 -22.24
N VAL A 380 -47.87 40.45 -21.06
CA VAL A 380 -49.20 41.00 -20.58
C VAL A 380 -49.72 40.42 -19.21
N ALA A 381 -50.62 41.15 -18.50
CA ALA A 381 -51.21 40.90 -17.16
C ALA A 381 -52.77 40.80 -17.18
N GLU A 382 -53.58 40.60 -16.11
CA GLU A 382 -53.88 41.53 -14.97
C GLU A 382 -54.58 40.86 -13.73
N ALA A 383 -55.25 41.62 -12.84
CA ALA A 383 -55.59 41.35 -11.40
C ALA A 383 -56.90 40.51 -11.09
N VAL A 384 -57.42 40.29 -9.86
CA VAL A 384 -57.94 41.19 -8.77
C VAL A 384 -57.97 40.53 -7.33
N LYS A 385 -58.32 41.30 -6.28
CA LYS A 385 -58.21 41.18 -4.78
C LYS A 385 -59.59 40.94 -4.04
N PRO A 386 -59.80 41.08 -2.68
CA PRO A 386 -59.10 40.59 -1.44
C PRO A 386 -59.97 40.24 -0.15
N THR A 387 -59.37 39.60 0.89
CA THR A 387 -59.59 39.76 2.39
C THR A 387 -60.99 39.54 3.06
N PRO A 388 -61.15 39.59 4.42
CA PRO A 388 -60.22 39.54 5.59
C PRO A 388 -60.51 38.34 6.54
N VAL A 389 -59.87 38.10 7.71
CA VAL A 389 -59.92 38.81 9.03
C VAL A 389 -58.67 38.43 9.87
N ALA A 390 -58.33 39.18 10.94
CA ALA A 390 -57.00 39.14 11.58
C ALA A 390 -56.97 39.38 13.12
N GLU A 391 -56.11 38.65 13.84
CA GLU A 391 -55.61 38.87 15.22
C GLU A 391 -54.16 38.33 15.36
N ALA A 392 -53.29 38.67 16.33
CA ALA A 392 -52.86 39.94 16.98
C ALA A 392 -51.85 39.60 18.14
N VAL A 393 -50.92 40.45 18.64
CA VAL A 393 -49.94 41.37 17.99
C VAL A 393 -48.83 41.83 19.00
N LYS A 394 -47.53 41.82 18.61
CA LYS A 394 -46.38 42.62 19.17
C LYS A 394 -45.94 42.41 20.66
N PRO A 395 -44.82 43.00 21.18
CA PRO A 395 -43.83 43.95 20.59
C PRO A 395 -42.35 43.46 20.57
N ALA A 396 -41.39 44.36 20.28
CA ALA A 396 -39.99 44.06 19.95
C ALA A 396 -38.95 45.04 20.57
N ALA A 397 -37.65 44.73 20.40
CA ALA A 397 -36.49 45.59 20.71
C ALA A 397 -35.47 45.59 19.53
N ALA A 398 -34.49 46.51 19.54
CA ALA A 398 -33.74 46.94 18.34
C ALA A 398 -32.36 46.27 18.08
N GLN A 399 -31.82 46.49 16.88
CA GLN A 399 -30.53 45.99 16.35
C GLN A 399 -29.66 47.13 15.77
N PRO A 400 -28.34 46.93 15.55
CA PRO A 400 -27.40 47.97 15.12
C PRO A 400 -27.48 48.34 13.62
N GLU A 401 -26.98 49.53 13.27
CA GLU A 401 -27.03 50.09 11.91
C GLU A 401 -25.94 49.53 10.97
N ALA A 402 -26.31 49.23 9.72
CA ALA A 402 -25.44 48.64 8.71
C ALA A 402 -24.70 49.69 7.85
N SER A 403 -23.58 50.21 8.35
CA SER A 403 -22.65 51.04 7.55
C SER A 403 -21.61 50.19 6.82
N ALA A 404 -21.19 50.61 5.61
CA ALA A 404 -20.29 49.84 4.75
C ALA A 404 -18.94 49.49 5.43
N ASP A 405 -18.35 50.41 6.19
CA ASP A 405 -17.13 50.18 6.96
C ASP A 405 -17.32 49.14 8.08
N GLY A 406 -18.53 49.07 8.67
CA GLY A 406 -18.91 48.04 9.62
C GLY A 406 -18.99 46.65 8.97
N VAL A 407 -19.69 46.57 7.82
CA VAL A 407 -19.75 45.35 7.00
C VAL A 407 -18.36 44.88 6.58
N MET A 408 -17.48 45.81 6.19
CA MET A 408 -16.12 45.52 5.75
C MET A 408 -15.27 44.94 6.88
N LYS A 409 -15.25 45.57 8.05
CA LYS A 409 -14.52 45.05 9.23
C LYS A 409 -15.03 43.67 9.67
N LEU A 410 -16.32 43.41 9.53
CA LEU A 410 -16.93 42.14 9.90
C LEU A 410 -16.60 41.02 8.90
N LEU A 411 -16.64 41.29 7.59
CA LEU A 411 -16.19 40.34 6.56
C LEU A 411 -14.69 40.04 6.66
N VAL A 412 -13.85 41.07 6.83
CA VAL A 412 -12.40 40.90 7.03
C VAL A 412 -12.13 40.08 8.30
N GLY A 413 -12.76 40.41 9.43
CA GLY A 413 -12.61 39.65 10.67
C GLY A 413 -13.02 38.17 10.54
N ALA A 414 -14.17 37.90 9.92
CA ALA A 414 -14.66 36.54 9.69
C ALA A 414 -13.80 35.73 8.70
N LEU A 415 -13.06 36.39 7.80
CA LEU A 415 -12.07 35.74 6.93
C LEU A 415 -10.73 35.51 7.66
N VAL A 416 -10.23 36.49 8.42
CA VAL A 416 -9.02 36.34 9.26
C VAL A 416 -9.16 35.13 10.18
N GLU A 417 -10.28 35.02 10.90
CA GLU A 417 -10.56 33.94 11.85
C GLU A 417 -10.64 32.54 11.19
N ARG A 418 -11.13 32.46 9.94
CA ARG A 418 -11.37 31.17 9.25
C ARG A 418 -10.28 30.76 8.27
N THR A 419 -9.46 31.68 7.80
CA THR A 419 -8.42 31.45 6.78
C THR A 419 -7.00 31.64 7.29
N GLY A 420 -6.82 32.36 8.41
CA GLY A 420 -5.50 32.71 8.95
C GLY A 420 -4.78 33.85 8.21
N TYR A 421 -5.39 34.47 7.19
CA TYR A 421 -4.81 35.64 6.52
C TYR A 421 -4.71 36.85 7.47
N PRO A 422 -3.59 37.60 7.48
CA PRO A 422 -3.51 38.89 8.18
C PRO A 422 -4.50 39.90 7.60
N ALA A 423 -5.08 40.75 8.46
CA ALA A 423 -6.10 41.71 8.05
C ALA A 423 -5.58 42.73 7.02
N GLU A 424 -4.29 43.09 7.09
CA GLU A 424 -3.61 43.97 6.12
C GLU A 424 -3.40 43.33 4.73
N MET A 425 -3.57 42.01 4.57
CA MET A 425 -3.49 41.34 3.26
C MET A 425 -4.85 41.19 2.57
N LEU A 426 -5.95 41.45 3.27
CA LEU A 426 -7.31 41.32 2.75
C LEU A 426 -7.79 42.65 2.16
N GLU A 427 -7.11 43.10 1.10
CA GLU A 427 -7.45 44.34 0.39
C GLU A 427 -8.82 44.29 -0.28
N ALA A 428 -9.47 45.46 -0.38
CA ALA A 428 -10.87 45.56 -0.77
C ALA A 428 -11.19 45.13 -2.21
N ASP A 429 -10.24 45.26 -3.12
CA ASP A 429 -10.45 45.07 -4.57
C ASP A 429 -9.87 43.77 -5.13
N LEU A 430 -9.13 43.01 -4.32
CA LEU A 430 -8.57 41.71 -4.74
C LEU A 430 -9.66 40.64 -4.83
N ASP A 431 -9.47 39.72 -5.79
CA ASP A 431 -10.30 38.52 -5.94
C ASP A 431 -9.95 37.51 -4.84
N LEU A 432 -10.94 37.16 -4.02
CA LEU A 432 -10.75 36.25 -2.90
C LEU A 432 -10.34 34.84 -3.35
N GLU A 433 -10.78 34.40 -4.54
CA GLU A 433 -10.44 33.07 -5.07
C GLU A 433 -9.21 33.14 -5.99
N ALA A 434 -9.19 34.09 -6.93
CA ALA A 434 -8.16 34.14 -7.97
C ALA A 434 -6.84 34.82 -7.54
N ASP A 435 -6.88 35.89 -6.74
CA ASP A 435 -5.68 36.61 -6.28
C ASP A 435 -5.20 36.10 -4.91
N LEU A 436 -6.13 35.75 -4.02
CA LEU A 436 -5.86 35.36 -2.64
C LEU A 436 -5.96 33.85 -2.38
N GLY A 437 -6.54 33.06 -3.28
CA GLY A 437 -6.61 31.60 -3.14
C GLY A 437 -7.41 31.11 -1.93
N ILE A 438 -8.32 31.94 -1.40
CA ILE A 438 -9.25 31.54 -0.33
C ILE A 438 -10.32 30.68 -0.99
N ASP A 439 -10.47 29.44 -0.52
CA ASP A 439 -11.44 28.52 -1.11
C ASP A 439 -12.89 29.04 -0.97
N THR A 440 -13.73 28.65 -1.93
CA THR A 440 -15.12 29.10 -2.03
C THR A 440 -15.94 28.72 -0.80
N VAL A 441 -15.59 27.64 -0.08
CA VAL A 441 -16.30 27.22 1.14
C VAL A 441 -16.04 28.23 2.26
N LYS A 442 -14.78 28.62 2.48
CA LYS A 442 -14.39 29.64 3.47
C LYS A 442 -14.95 31.02 3.15
N GLN A 443 -15.03 31.38 1.88
CA GLN A 443 -15.72 32.61 1.46
C GLN A 443 -17.23 32.56 1.74
N VAL A 444 -17.93 31.48 1.38
CA VAL A 444 -19.37 31.29 1.71
C VAL A 444 -19.59 31.30 3.22
N GLU A 445 -18.71 30.65 3.99
CA GLU A 445 -18.72 30.60 5.45
C GLU A 445 -18.64 31.99 6.08
N SER A 446 -17.67 32.82 5.68
CA SER A 446 -17.47 34.17 6.24
C SER A 446 -18.53 35.16 5.75
N PHE A 447 -18.98 35.02 4.51
CA PHE A 447 -20.14 35.75 3.97
C PHE A 447 -21.43 35.39 4.72
N ALA A 448 -21.65 34.12 5.06
CA ALA A 448 -22.81 33.67 5.82
C ALA A 448 -22.83 34.25 7.24
N ILE A 449 -21.67 34.32 7.92
CA ILE A 449 -21.54 35.02 9.21
C ILE A 449 -21.96 36.49 9.06
N ALA A 450 -21.37 37.23 8.12
CA ALA A 450 -21.68 38.64 7.92
C ALA A 450 -23.15 38.86 7.56
N ARG A 451 -23.70 38.04 6.66
CA ARG A 451 -25.11 38.07 6.26
C ARG A 451 -26.06 37.85 7.44
N VAL A 452 -25.77 36.88 8.32
CA VAL A 452 -26.56 36.60 9.52
C VAL A 452 -26.44 37.73 10.55
N HIS A 453 -25.23 38.23 10.81
CA HIS A 453 -24.99 39.28 11.80
C HIS A 453 -25.65 40.62 11.41
N LEU A 454 -25.75 40.89 10.10
CA LEU A 454 -26.39 42.09 9.53
C LEU A 454 -27.90 41.93 9.27
N GLY A 455 -28.51 40.80 9.67
CA GLY A 455 -29.94 40.54 9.46
C GLY A 455 -30.36 40.42 7.99
N VAL A 456 -29.43 40.18 7.07
CA VAL A 456 -29.68 40.12 5.63
C VAL A 456 -30.34 38.79 5.27
N ALA A 457 -31.49 38.83 4.60
CA ALA A 457 -32.21 37.64 4.14
C ALA A 457 -31.35 36.77 3.19
N LYS A 458 -31.60 35.46 3.15
CA LYS A 458 -30.95 34.57 2.16
C LYS A 458 -31.56 34.86 0.79
N ASP A 459 -30.74 35.33 -0.14
CA ASP A 459 -31.13 35.55 -1.53
C ASP A 459 -30.75 34.31 -2.35
N GLU A 460 -31.74 33.61 -2.88
CA GLU A 460 -31.56 32.33 -3.59
C GLU A 460 -30.95 32.52 -4.98
N ASN A 461 -30.87 33.77 -5.48
CA ASN A 461 -30.19 34.11 -6.73
C ASN A 461 -28.77 34.65 -6.51
N PHE A 462 -28.31 34.78 -5.26
CA PHE A 462 -26.95 35.23 -4.97
C PHE A 462 -25.92 34.17 -5.38
N ARG A 463 -24.99 34.56 -6.26
CA ARG A 463 -23.87 33.73 -6.71
C ARG A 463 -22.57 34.37 -6.27
N LEU A 464 -21.86 33.73 -5.35
CA LEU A 464 -20.66 34.29 -4.72
C LEU A 464 -19.60 34.73 -5.75
N ARG A 465 -19.39 33.94 -6.82
CA ARG A 465 -18.47 34.25 -7.93
C ARG A 465 -18.72 35.63 -8.59
N ASP A 466 -19.97 36.08 -8.61
CA ASP A 466 -20.36 37.36 -9.24
C ASP A 466 -20.01 38.55 -8.29
N TYR A 467 -19.69 38.24 -7.02
CA TYR A 467 -19.28 39.16 -5.95
C TYR A 467 -17.91 38.76 -5.35
N ASN A 468 -16.99 38.27 -6.18
CA ASN A 468 -15.66 37.74 -5.85
C ASN A 468 -14.64 38.65 -5.13
N THR A 469 -14.95 39.92 -4.82
CA THR A 469 -14.05 40.82 -4.06
C THR A 469 -14.72 41.36 -2.82
N LEU A 470 -13.95 41.68 -1.78
CA LEU A 470 -14.48 42.21 -0.52
C LEU A 470 -15.37 43.45 -0.72
N ARG A 471 -14.98 44.40 -1.58
CA ARG A 471 -15.80 45.57 -1.90
C ARG A 471 -17.13 45.18 -2.53
N LYS A 472 -17.17 44.17 -3.42
CA LYS A 472 -18.42 43.65 -4.01
C LYS A 472 -19.31 42.99 -2.94
N MET A 473 -18.73 42.18 -2.05
CA MET A 473 -19.46 41.53 -0.95
C MET A 473 -20.03 42.54 0.05
N VAL A 474 -19.24 43.55 0.42
CA VAL A 474 -19.67 44.68 1.27
C VAL A 474 -20.80 45.45 0.61
N GLN A 475 -20.63 45.84 -0.66
CA GLN A 475 -21.64 46.60 -1.40
C GLN A 475 -22.95 45.82 -1.54
N TYR A 476 -22.87 44.50 -1.78
CA TYR A 476 -24.03 43.62 -1.80
C TYR A 476 -24.73 43.57 -0.44
N LEU A 477 -24.03 43.19 0.64
CA LEU A 477 -24.63 43.06 1.97
C LEU A 477 -25.21 44.39 2.48
N ALA A 478 -24.51 45.50 2.29
CA ALA A 478 -25.00 46.83 2.65
C ALA A 478 -26.25 47.25 1.84
N SER A 479 -26.34 46.87 0.55
CA SER A 479 -27.54 47.14 -0.27
C SER A 479 -28.73 46.23 0.04
N LYS A 480 -28.51 45.14 0.79
CA LYS A 480 -29.52 44.13 1.15
C LYS A 480 -29.89 44.14 2.65
N ALA A 481 -29.22 44.97 3.45
CA ALA A 481 -29.55 45.18 4.86
C ALA A 481 -30.84 46.01 5.02
N PRO A 482 -31.73 45.69 5.99
CA PRO A 482 -32.97 46.45 6.17
C PRO A 482 -32.71 47.90 6.60
N GLY A 483 -32.96 48.86 5.70
CA GLY A 483 -32.92 50.30 6.01
C GLY A 483 -32.36 51.23 4.91
N ALA A 484 -31.70 50.68 3.88
CA ALA A 484 -31.01 51.50 2.88
C ALA A 484 -31.95 52.20 1.87
N ALA A 485 -32.22 53.51 2.05
CA ALA A 485 -32.88 54.34 1.05
C ALA A 485 -32.46 55.83 1.10
N ALA A 486 -32.14 56.39 -0.08
CA ALA A 486 -32.02 57.82 -0.43
C ALA A 486 -30.91 58.72 0.21
N PRO A 487 -30.02 59.31 -0.61
CA PRO A 487 -29.31 60.58 -0.33
C PRO A 487 -30.11 61.79 -0.92
N PRO A 488 -29.68 63.09 -0.84
CA PRO A 488 -28.39 63.66 -0.39
C PRO A 488 -28.47 64.99 0.46
N VAL A 489 -27.30 65.64 0.63
CA VAL A 489 -26.97 67.09 0.84
C VAL A 489 -26.94 67.76 2.26
N VAL A 490 -25.85 68.53 2.47
CA VAL A 490 -25.53 69.67 3.40
C VAL A 490 -25.51 69.56 4.94
N ALA A 491 -24.27 69.38 5.46
CA ALA A 491 -23.47 70.36 6.25
C ALA A 491 -23.51 70.49 7.80
N ALA A 492 -22.31 70.83 8.34
CA ALA A 492 -22.02 71.64 9.55
C ALA A 492 -21.90 71.03 10.99
N ALA A 493 -20.91 70.15 11.19
CA ALA A 493 -19.70 70.37 12.04
C ALA A 493 -19.69 70.50 13.61
N VAL A 494 -18.48 70.21 14.15
CA VAL A 494 -17.79 70.61 15.42
C VAL A 494 -17.96 69.80 16.75
N VAL A 495 -16.82 69.64 17.46
CA VAL A 495 -16.56 69.35 18.92
C VAL A 495 -16.35 67.88 19.40
N SER A 496 -15.10 67.40 19.35
CA SER A 496 -14.08 67.30 20.45
C SER A 496 -14.43 66.66 21.86
N PRO A 497 -13.45 66.28 22.75
CA PRO A 497 -13.24 64.84 23.04
C PRO A 497 -13.17 64.37 24.56
N PRO A 498 -12.03 64.03 25.24
CA PRO A 498 -11.96 62.97 26.29
C PRO A 498 -11.55 63.59 27.70
N PRO A 499 -10.68 63.06 28.63
CA PRO A 499 -9.91 61.79 28.77
C PRO A 499 -9.69 61.21 30.22
N VAL A 500 -8.70 60.29 30.33
CA VAL A 500 -7.79 59.89 31.46
C VAL A 500 -8.12 58.73 32.44
N SER A 501 -7.08 57.91 32.68
CA SER A 501 -6.84 56.94 33.76
C SER A 501 -6.36 57.62 35.09
N PRO A 502 -5.92 56.89 36.15
CA PRO A 502 -4.52 56.40 36.23
C PRO A 502 -4.30 55.08 37.02
N GLN A 503 -3.02 54.64 37.13
CA GLN A 503 -2.53 53.49 37.91
C GLN A 503 -1.66 53.95 39.11
N ALA A 504 -1.49 53.14 40.16
CA ALA A 504 -0.31 53.18 41.05
C ALA A 504 -0.13 51.89 41.90
N GLN A 505 1.10 51.40 41.93
CA GLN A 505 1.58 50.05 42.25
C GLN A 505 2.41 50.02 43.58
N VAL A 506 2.89 48.83 44.00
CA VAL A 506 4.05 48.54 44.91
C VAL A 506 3.89 48.56 46.46
N ALA A 507 4.19 47.42 47.12
CA ALA A 507 5.14 47.26 48.26
C ALA A 507 5.15 45.80 48.84
N ALA A 508 6.23 45.35 49.50
CA ALA A 508 6.39 43.98 50.05
C ALA A 508 7.34 43.88 51.27
N VAL A 509 7.16 42.88 52.16
CA VAL A 509 8.09 42.47 53.25
C VAL A 509 8.01 40.96 53.60
N ARG A 510 9.15 40.34 53.97
CA ARG A 510 9.41 39.05 54.70
C ARG A 510 10.41 39.39 55.85
N PRO A 511 10.78 38.56 56.88
CA PRO A 511 10.74 37.08 57.01
C PRO A 511 10.44 36.52 58.45
N GLN A 512 10.64 35.20 58.72
CA GLN A 512 11.51 34.59 59.79
C GLN A 512 11.26 33.07 60.04
N VAL A 513 11.96 32.42 61.01
CA VAL A 513 12.43 31.00 60.94
C VAL A 513 12.53 30.25 62.32
N ALA A 514 12.10 28.96 62.37
CA ALA A 514 12.44 27.85 63.32
C ALA A 514 12.08 27.99 64.85
N ALA A 515 12.19 26.99 65.77
CA ALA A 515 12.78 25.62 65.76
C ALA A 515 12.27 24.64 66.87
N ALA A 516 12.60 23.34 66.72
CA ALA A 516 12.98 22.32 67.77
C ALA A 516 11.96 21.42 68.53
N LEU A 517 12.48 20.33 69.13
CA LEU A 517 11.84 19.07 69.63
C LEU A 517 11.97 18.85 71.17
N PRO A 518 11.25 17.87 71.79
CA PRO A 518 11.87 16.55 72.10
C PRO A 518 10.94 15.29 72.09
N LEU A 519 11.56 14.09 72.26
CA LEU A 519 10.99 12.72 72.45
C LEU A 519 11.42 12.18 73.86
N PRO A 520 11.21 10.91 74.33
CA PRO A 520 10.59 9.66 73.79
C PRO A 520 9.50 9.08 74.78
N PRO A 521 9.06 7.77 74.89
CA PRO A 521 9.52 6.48 74.34
C PRO A 521 8.45 5.53 73.72
N VAL A 522 8.77 4.22 73.59
CA VAL A 522 8.32 3.27 72.55
C VAL A 522 7.45 2.11 73.04
N VAL A 523 6.39 1.74 72.29
CA VAL A 523 5.90 0.34 72.10
C VAL A 523 5.17 0.20 70.74
N GLY A 524 5.42 -0.88 69.98
CA GLY A 524 4.46 -1.45 69.00
C GLY A 524 4.64 -1.13 67.51
N ALA A 525 4.52 -2.15 66.65
CA ALA A 525 4.44 -2.10 65.18
C ALA A 525 2.95 -2.02 64.73
N PRO A 526 2.56 -1.69 63.47
CA PRO A 526 3.17 -2.09 62.19
C PRO A 526 3.40 -0.93 61.17
N VAL A 527 3.72 -1.25 59.90
CA VAL A 527 4.10 -0.28 58.85
C VAL A 527 3.51 -0.65 57.47
N GLY A 528 2.79 0.30 56.85
CA GLY A 528 2.25 0.23 55.49
C GLY A 528 3.09 1.01 54.45
N PRO A 529 2.63 1.08 53.17
CA PRO A 529 3.35 1.75 52.08
C PRO A 529 3.46 3.27 52.26
N ALA A 530 4.55 3.87 51.78
CA ALA A 530 4.79 5.32 51.91
C ALA A 530 3.96 6.16 50.92
N VAL A 531 3.44 7.31 51.38
CA VAL A 531 2.54 8.20 50.61
C VAL A 531 3.15 8.63 49.27
N GLN A 532 4.47 8.88 49.22
CA GLN A 532 5.18 9.27 48.00
C GLN A 532 5.09 8.20 46.89
N VAL A 533 5.10 6.91 47.25
CA VAL A 533 5.02 5.79 46.29
C VAL A 533 3.62 5.70 45.69
N VAL A 534 2.59 5.87 46.52
CA VAL A 534 1.19 5.88 46.08
C VAL A 534 0.89 7.12 45.23
N GLN A 535 1.41 8.28 45.63
CA GLN A 535 1.28 9.55 44.91
C GLN A 535 1.95 9.48 43.53
N ALA A 536 3.17 8.96 43.43
CA ALA A 536 3.87 8.77 42.15
C ALA A 536 3.11 7.83 41.21
N PHE A 537 2.52 6.75 41.73
CA PHE A 537 1.69 5.85 40.92
C PHE A 537 0.39 6.51 40.45
N LEU A 538 -0.29 7.28 41.30
CA LEU A 538 -1.49 8.03 40.91
C LEU A 538 -1.18 9.08 39.82
N VAL A 539 -0.05 9.79 39.90
CA VAL A 539 0.39 10.71 38.83
C VAL A 539 0.58 9.95 37.51
N SER A 540 1.28 8.80 37.54
CA SER A 540 1.49 7.98 36.34
C SER A 540 0.16 7.45 35.74
N ALA A 541 -0.77 7.03 36.59
CA ALA A 541 -2.09 6.53 36.16
C ALA A 541 -2.99 7.65 35.60
N LEU A 542 -2.89 8.87 36.13
CA LEU A 542 -3.57 10.04 35.59
C LEU A 542 -2.95 10.51 34.26
N GLN A 543 -1.61 10.48 34.14
CA GLN A 543 -0.91 10.74 32.87
C GLN A 543 -1.36 9.77 31.77
N GLU A 544 -1.35 8.46 32.04
CA GLU A 544 -1.73 7.43 31.06
C GLU A 544 -3.17 7.62 30.54
N LYS A 545 -4.08 8.13 31.39
CA LYS A 545 -5.49 8.36 31.06
C LYS A 545 -5.79 9.71 30.41
N THR A 546 -5.01 10.75 30.72
CA THR A 546 -5.30 12.14 30.29
C THR A 546 -4.34 12.69 29.23
N GLY A 547 -3.16 12.08 29.08
CA GLY A 547 -2.07 12.62 28.27
C GLY A 547 -1.30 13.79 28.89
N TYR A 548 -1.62 14.21 30.12
CA TYR A 548 -0.89 15.29 30.79
C TYR A 548 0.56 14.90 31.13
N ASN A 549 1.49 15.82 30.90
CA ASN A 549 2.87 15.69 31.37
C ASN A 549 2.93 15.61 32.91
N ILE A 550 3.80 14.74 33.43
CA ILE A 550 4.00 14.49 34.88
C ILE A 550 4.16 15.79 35.69
N GLU A 551 4.87 16.78 35.14
CA GLU A 551 5.16 18.07 35.79
C GLU A 551 3.92 18.98 35.99
N LEU A 552 2.84 18.73 35.24
CA LEU A 552 1.56 19.45 35.38
C LEU A 552 0.66 18.84 36.45
N ILE A 553 0.73 17.52 36.68
CA ILE A 553 -0.11 16.81 37.65
C ILE A 553 0.47 16.95 39.06
N GLN A 554 0.52 18.17 39.57
CA GLN A 554 1.13 18.45 40.88
C GLN A 554 0.25 17.95 42.04
N PRO A 555 0.83 17.48 43.17
CA PRO A 555 0.07 16.70 44.15
C PRO A 555 -1.05 17.45 44.91
N ASP A 556 -0.97 18.77 44.94
CA ASP A 556 -1.87 19.66 45.70
C ASP A 556 -2.93 20.35 44.84
N LEU A 557 -2.85 20.24 43.51
CA LEU A 557 -3.85 20.82 42.59
C LEU A 557 -5.16 20.03 42.64
N ASP A 558 -6.27 20.75 42.48
CA ASP A 558 -7.60 20.16 42.32
C ASP A 558 -7.70 19.51 40.93
N LEU A 559 -7.95 18.20 40.92
CA LEU A 559 -8.04 17.42 39.69
C LEU A 559 -9.22 17.86 38.81
N GLU A 560 -10.36 18.27 39.39
CA GLU A 560 -11.56 18.71 38.65
C GLU A 560 -11.49 20.21 38.31
N VAL A 561 -10.96 21.05 39.22
CA VAL A 561 -11.00 22.53 39.12
C VAL A 561 -9.74 23.15 38.50
N ASP A 562 -8.54 22.71 38.88
CA ASP A 562 -7.28 23.29 38.39
C ASP A 562 -6.77 22.57 37.13
N LEU A 563 -7.06 21.27 37.00
CA LEU A 563 -6.57 20.41 35.90
C LEU A 563 -7.67 19.87 34.97
N GLY A 564 -8.95 20.14 35.24
CA GLY A 564 -10.06 19.75 34.35
C GLY A 564 -10.25 18.24 34.13
N ILE A 565 -9.61 17.39 34.94
CA ILE A 565 -9.71 15.93 34.89
C ILE A 565 -11.06 15.53 35.49
N ASP A 566 -11.89 14.87 34.68
CA ASP A 566 -13.25 14.53 35.06
C ASP A 566 -13.34 13.50 36.21
N THR A 567 -14.49 13.48 36.88
CA THR A 567 -14.74 12.64 38.06
C THR A 567 -14.66 11.13 37.77
N VAL A 568 -14.82 10.67 36.52
CA VAL A 568 -14.67 9.25 36.11
C VAL A 568 -13.19 8.91 35.99
N THR A 569 -12.40 9.72 35.26
CA THR A 569 -10.94 9.50 35.13
C THR A 569 -10.24 9.52 36.48
N GLN A 570 -10.62 10.43 37.38
CA GLN A 570 -10.16 10.43 38.77
C GLN A 570 -10.48 9.12 39.51
N LEU A 571 -11.67 8.56 39.28
CA LEU A 571 -12.11 7.31 39.92
C LEU A 571 -11.34 6.10 39.38
N GLU A 572 -11.05 6.05 38.08
CA GLU A 572 -10.27 4.97 37.47
C GLU A 572 -8.83 4.94 37.98
N ALA A 573 -8.14 6.09 38.00
CA ALA A 573 -6.79 6.19 38.57
C ALA A 573 -6.77 5.78 40.05
N PHE A 574 -7.77 6.22 40.82
CA PHE A 574 -7.93 5.82 42.22
C PHE A 574 -8.21 4.31 42.39
N VAL A 575 -9.01 3.69 41.51
CA VAL A 575 -9.29 2.24 41.53
C VAL A 575 -8.02 1.43 41.26
N MET A 576 -7.25 1.81 40.23
CA MET A 576 -5.98 1.14 39.91
C MET A 576 -4.98 1.25 41.07
N ALA A 577 -4.89 2.42 41.72
CA ALA A 577 -4.03 2.59 42.89
C ALA A 577 -4.55 1.81 44.11
N ARG A 578 -5.86 1.82 44.37
CA ARG A 578 -6.49 1.04 45.44
C ARG A 578 -6.16 -0.45 45.34
N GLU A 579 -6.23 -1.01 44.13
CA GLU A 579 -5.96 -2.43 43.89
C GLU A 579 -4.47 -2.74 43.98
N LYS A 580 -3.60 -1.90 43.39
CA LYS A 580 -2.14 -2.04 43.48
C LYS A 580 -1.61 -1.98 44.92
N PHE A 581 -2.23 -1.20 45.80
CA PHE A 581 -1.82 -1.03 47.20
C PHE A 581 -2.72 -1.76 48.21
N GLY A 582 -3.56 -2.71 47.76
CA GLY A 582 -4.29 -3.64 48.65
C GLY A 582 -5.37 -2.99 49.54
N VAL A 583 -5.90 -1.84 49.13
CA VAL A 583 -6.85 -1.04 49.94
C VAL A 583 -8.28 -1.57 49.78
N ALA A 584 -8.99 -1.77 50.88
CA ALA A 584 -10.36 -2.30 50.84
C ALA A 584 -11.36 -1.30 50.21
N ARG A 585 -12.33 -1.82 49.43
CA ARG A 585 -13.41 -0.99 48.86
C ARG A 585 -14.31 -0.44 49.98
N ASN A 586 -14.36 0.89 50.10
CA ASN A 586 -15.18 1.59 51.09
C ASN A 586 -16.36 2.29 50.41
N GLU A 587 -17.59 1.85 50.68
CA GLU A 587 -18.82 2.40 50.07
C GLU A 587 -19.15 3.84 50.49
N LYS A 588 -18.52 4.34 51.56
CA LYS A 588 -18.61 5.74 52.01
C LYS A 588 -17.57 6.66 51.36
N PHE A 589 -16.60 6.11 50.62
CA PHE A 589 -15.65 6.92 49.87
C PHE A 589 -16.36 7.75 48.79
N ARG A 590 -15.99 9.02 48.64
CA ARG A 590 -16.48 9.93 47.59
C ARG A 590 -15.28 10.67 47.03
N VAL A 591 -14.99 10.47 45.75
CA VAL A 591 -13.75 10.96 45.11
C VAL A 591 -13.58 12.48 45.23
N ARG A 592 -14.69 13.24 45.15
CA ARG A 592 -14.72 14.71 45.37
C ARG A 592 -14.26 15.18 46.76
N ASN A 593 -14.24 14.31 47.77
CA ASN A 593 -13.66 14.65 49.09
C ASN A 593 -12.13 14.51 49.11
N TYR A 594 -11.56 13.88 48.07
CA TYR A 594 -10.15 13.58 47.89
C TYR A 594 -9.69 14.11 46.52
N ASN A 595 -10.08 15.34 46.21
CA ASN A 595 -9.92 16.06 44.94
C ASN A 595 -8.46 16.37 44.52
N THR A 596 -7.44 15.88 45.23
CA THR A 596 -6.02 16.09 44.87
C THR A 596 -5.24 14.78 44.99
N VAL A 597 -4.16 14.63 44.24
CA VAL A 597 -3.35 13.39 44.25
C VAL A 597 -2.82 13.07 45.65
N ARG A 598 -2.40 14.09 46.41
CA ARG A 598 -1.95 13.92 47.80
C ARG A 598 -3.07 13.34 48.67
N LYS A 599 -4.28 13.91 48.63
CA LYS A 599 -5.43 13.44 49.43
C LYS A 599 -5.80 12.00 49.08
N MET A 600 -5.75 11.63 47.79
CA MET A 600 -5.94 10.25 47.35
C MET A 600 -4.86 9.32 47.92
N ALA A 601 -3.59 9.70 47.81
CA ALA A 601 -2.46 8.91 48.32
C ALA A 601 -2.50 8.73 49.85
N GLU A 602 -2.81 9.79 50.59
CA GLU A 602 -2.99 9.78 52.05
C GLU A 602 -4.16 8.88 52.47
N TYR A 603 -5.29 8.94 51.76
CA TYR A 603 -6.40 8.02 51.99
C TYR A 603 -6.00 6.56 51.76
N LEU A 604 -5.34 6.27 50.64
CA LEU A 604 -4.94 4.91 50.28
C LEU A 604 -3.92 4.35 51.29
N VAL A 605 -2.91 5.12 51.69
CA VAL A 605 -1.96 4.69 52.72
C VAL A 605 -2.63 4.47 54.07
N SER A 606 -3.52 5.37 54.50
CA SER A 606 -4.24 5.22 55.79
C SER A 606 -5.30 4.11 55.81
N ASN A 607 -5.60 3.48 54.67
CA ASN A 607 -6.56 2.38 54.54
C ASN A 607 -5.93 1.10 53.92
N ALA A 608 -4.62 1.08 53.69
CA ALA A 608 -3.87 -0.12 53.32
C ALA A 608 -3.71 -1.04 54.54
N ARG A 609 -3.60 -2.36 54.30
CA ARG A 609 -3.23 -3.33 55.34
C ARG A 609 -1.74 -3.66 55.25
N ASP A 610 -1.16 -4.01 56.39
CA ASP A 610 0.28 -4.25 56.54
C ASP A 610 0.78 -5.43 55.70
N GLY A 611 2.00 -5.30 55.16
CA GLY A 611 2.69 -6.41 54.50
C GLY A 611 3.26 -6.13 53.11
N VAL A 612 3.97 -5.02 52.91
CA VAL A 612 4.87 -4.85 51.75
C VAL A 612 6.29 -4.63 52.27
N ALA A 613 7.10 -5.69 52.24
CA ALA A 613 8.47 -5.65 52.73
C ALA A 613 9.44 -5.05 51.69
N THR A 614 10.36 -4.20 52.13
CA THR A 614 11.52 -3.74 51.35
C THR A 614 12.53 -4.88 51.17
N PRO A 615 13.15 -5.05 49.99
CA PRO A 615 14.20 -6.05 49.78
C PRO A 615 15.48 -5.66 50.54
N ALA A 616 16.11 -6.64 51.19
CA ALA A 616 17.36 -6.45 51.91
C ALA A 616 18.29 -7.66 51.70
N ALA A 617 19.54 -7.37 51.33
CA ALA A 617 20.75 -8.20 51.30
C ALA A 617 20.56 -9.74 51.39
N GLU A 618 20.70 -10.42 50.25
CA GLU A 618 20.86 -11.89 50.23
C GLU A 618 22.23 -12.31 50.79
N VAL A 619 22.24 -13.40 51.57
CA VAL A 619 23.45 -14.12 51.96
C VAL A 619 23.23 -15.62 51.70
N ALA A 620 23.98 -16.14 50.72
CA ALA A 620 24.32 -17.55 50.47
C ALA A 620 23.26 -18.66 50.72
N PRO A 621 22.67 -19.28 49.68
CA PRO A 621 21.90 -20.51 49.81
C PRO A 621 22.79 -21.75 50.08
N PRO A 622 22.24 -22.84 50.66
CA PRO A 622 22.97 -24.08 50.89
C PRO A 622 23.17 -24.92 49.62
N GLN A 623 24.23 -25.73 49.59
CA GLN A 623 24.63 -26.53 48.42
C GLN A 623 23.80 -27.80 48.20
N ALA A 624 23.57 -28.12 46.93
CA ALA A 624 23.22 -29.45 46.42
C ALA A 624 24.12 -29.75 45.18
N PRO A 625 24.37 -31.01 44.81
CA PRO A 625 25.66 -31.39 44.21
C PRO A 625 25.82 -31.02 42.73
N ALA A 626 27.00 -30.47 42.39
CA ALA A 626 27.41 -30.22 41.02
C ALA A 626 28.05 -31.46 40.36
N THR A 627 27.65 -31.76 39.12
CA THR A 627 28.41 -32.62 38.19
C THR A 627 28.83 -31.78 37.00
N GLY A 628 30.02 -31.19 37.06
CA GLY A 628 30.43 -30.12 36.16
C GLY A 628 30.65 -30.52 34.70
N LYS A 629 30.24 -29.63 33.79
CA LYS A 629 30.77 -29.50 32.42
C LYS A 629 30.95 -28.01 32.15
N SER A 630 32.19 -27.58 31.92
CA SER A 630 32.55 -26.18 31.74
C SER A 630 32.08 -25.61 30.41
N THR A 631 31.47 -24.43 30.43
CA THR A 631 31.14 -23.59 29.28
C THR A 631 31.88 -22.26 29.39
N LEU A 632 32.52 -21.79 28.32
CA LEU A 632 33.33 -20.56 28.36
C LEU A 632 32.48 -19.30 28.63
N GLY A 633 32.99 -18.43 29.49
CA GLY A 633 32.35 -17.17 29.88
C GLY A 633 32.63 -16.00 28.93
N LEU A 634 31.74 -15.01 28.97
CA LEU A 634 31.84 -13.76 28.20
C LEU A 634 33.14 -12.98 28.51
N GLU A 635 33.54 -13.01 29.79
CA GLU A 635 34.80 -12.45 30.31
C GLU A 635 36.03 -13.10 29.66
N GLU A 636 36.04 -14.42 29.50
CA GLU A 636 37.18 -15.15 28.91
C GLU A 636 37.34 -14.82 27.44
N ILE A 637 36.22 -14.72 26.71
CA ILE A 637 36.19 -14.31 25.31
C ILE A 637 36.75 -12.89 25.16
N ARG A 638 36.32 -11.93 26.00
CA ARG A 638 36.86 -10.55 26.01
C ARG A 638 38.35 -10.53 26.38
N ARG A 639 38.77 -11.28 27.39
CA ARG A 639 40.15 -11.35 27.89
C ARG A 639 41.08 -12.01 26.87
N PHE A 640 40.62 -13.04 26.17
CA PHE A 640 41.30 -13.67 25.05
C PHE A 640 41.46 -12.70 23.87
N ILE A 641 40.39 -11.98 23.50
CA ILE A 641 40.45 -10.95 22.45
C ILE A 641 41.49 -9.89 22.80
N ALA A 642 41.40 -9.28 23.99
CA ALA A 642 42.34 -8.24 24.42
C ALA A 642 43.80 -8.74 24.52
N GLN A 643 44.03 -9.98 24.95
CA GLN A 643 45.37 -10.59 24.93
C GLN A 643 45.88 -10.86 23.51
N CYS A 644 45.00 -11.19 22.57
CA CYS A 644 45.38 -11.36 21.17
C CYS A 644 45.68 -10.00 20.51
N GLU A 645 44.85 -8.99 20.73
CA GLU A 645 45.05 -7.61 20.25
C GLU A 645 46.37 -7.03 20.78
N ALA A 646 46.63 -7.12 22.09
CA ALA A 646 47.88 -6.67 22.71
C ALA A 646 49.14 -7.43 22.25
N ARG A 647 48.98 -8.58 21.56
CA ARG A 647 50.07 -9.39 20.98
C ARG A 647 50.09 -9.39 19.45
N GLY A 648 49.12 -8.76 18.79
CA GLY A 648 48.93 -8.86 17.34
C GLY A 648 48.50 -10.26 16.83
N ASP A 649 48.01 -11.15 17.70
CA ASP A 649 47.60 -12.53 17.35
C ASP A 649 46.23 -12.56 16.64
N THR A 650 46.22 -12.03 15.43
CA THR A 650 45.08 -12.08 14.51
C THR A 650 44.72 -13.50 14.07
N ALA A 651 45.57 -14.51 14.32
CA ALA A 651 45.27 -15.90 14.02
C ALA A 651 44.35 -16.50 15.10
N SER A 652 44.59 -16.20 16.37
CA SER A 652 43.70 -16.57 17.48
C SER A 652 42.35 -15.88 17.41
N LEU A 653 42.31 -14.58 17.05
CA LEU A 653 41.05 -13.87 16.80
C LEU A 653 40.23 -14.52 15.68
N ARG A 654 40.86 -14.87 14.54
CA ARG A 654 40.18 -15.59 13.44
C ARG A 654 39.68 -16.98 13.85
N ARG A 655 40.45 -17.72 14.67
CA ARG A 655 40.01 -19.03 15.20
C ARG A 655 38.80 -18.91 16.13
N LEU A 656 38.75 -17.88 16.97
CA LEU A 656 37.59 -17.59 17.82
C LEU A 656 36.36 -17.19 16.98
N ALA A 657 36.53 -16.29 16.00
CA ALA A 657 35.46 -15.90 15.09
C ALA A 657 34.86 -17.12 14.36
N ALA A 658 35.70 -17.94 13.73
CA ALA A 658 35.28 -19.16 13.04
C ALA A 658 34.75 -20.28 13.96
N HIS A 659 34.97 -20.17 15.29
CA HIS A 659 34.37 -21.08 16.28
C HIS A 659 32.96 -20.61 16.70
N LEU A 660 32.73 -19.30 16.74
CA LEU A 660 31.44 -18.69 17.07
C LEU A 660 30.50 -18.61 15.85
N GLU A 661 31.08 -18.51 14.65
CA GLU A 661 30.37 -18.56 13.37
C GLU A 661 29.53 -19.83 13.25
N GLY A 662 28.24 -19.68 12.90
CA GLY A 662 27.26 -20.76 12.86
C GLY A 662 26.82 -21.32 14.22
N ARG A 663 27.45 -20.92 15.34
CA ARG A 663 27.04 -21.32 16.71
C ARG A 663 26.20 -20.27 17.42
N LEU A 664 26.42 -18.99 17.13
CA LEU A 664 25.60 -17.90 17.63
C LEU A 664 24.29 -17.82 16.83
N GLN A 665 23.17 -17.68 17.52
CA GLN A 665 21.84 -17.38 16.94
C GLN A 665 21.39 -15.99 17.38
N ALA A 666 20.63 -15.29 16.55
CA ALA A 666 20.14 -13.97 16.92
C ALA A 666 18.93 -14.09 17.88
N PRO A 667 18.71 -13.09 18.77
CA PRO A 667 17.68 -13.16 19.80
C PRO A 667 16.34 -12.94 19.12
N LEU A 668 15.65 -14.04 18.85
CA LEU A 668 14.33 -14.03 18.25
C LEU A 668 13.32 -13.57 19.31
N GLN A 669 13.14 -12.25 19.42
CA GLN A 669 12.07 -11.70 20.25
C GLN A 669 10.74 -12.16 19.66
N ALA A 670 9.86 -12.68 20.52
CA ALA A 670 8.54 -13.11 20.11
C ALA A 670 7.74 -11.90 19.58
N VAL A 671 7.52 -11.84 18.26
CA VAL A 671 6.63 -10.85 17.68
C VAL A 671 5.23 -11.10 18.23
N THR A 672 4.71 -10.14 18.98
CA THR A 672 3.36 -10.22 19.55
C THR A 672 2.36 -9.86 18.45
N PRO A 673 1.33 -10.69 18.19
CA PRO A 673 0.28 -10.34 17.25
C PRO A 673 -0.53 -9.14 17.76
N PRO A 674 -1.03 -8.26 16.87
CA PRO A 674 -2.11 -7.33 17.19
C PRO A 674 -3.29 -8.06 17.85
N ALA A 675 -4.02 -7.37 18.73
CA ALA A 675 -5.10 -7.96 19.53
C ALA A 675 -6.25 -8.57 18.68
N GLN A 676 -6.39 -8.12 17.43
CA GLN A 676 -7.20 -8.73 16.39
C GLN A 676 -6.42 -8.67 15.08
N LEU A 677 -6.50 -9.74 14.27
CA LEU A 677 -6.00 -9.79 12.90
C LEU A 677 -7.22 -9.70 11.98
N ALA A 678 -7.24 -8.74 11.06
CA ALA A 678 -8.30 -8.63 10.07
C ALA A 678 -8.08 -9.65 8.93
N GLY A 679 -6.83 -9.89 8.56
CA GLY A 679 -6.45 -10.88 7.56
C GLY A 679 -6.20 -12.28 8.12
N LYS A 680 -6.22 -13.25 7.22
CA LYS A 680 -5.76 -14.63 7.40
C LYS A 680 -4.71 -14.97 6.34
N ARG A 681 -3.90 -15.99 6.62
CA ARG A 681 -2.88 -16.53 5.70
C ARG A 681 -3.45 -17.64 4.81
N TYR A 682 -3.20 -17.53 3.51
CA TYR A 682 -3.52 -18.54 2.51
C TYR A 682 -2.25 -18.90 1.71
N GLU A 683 -2.18 -20.14 1.23
CA GLU A 683 -1.19 -20.57 0.24
C GLU A 683 -1.89 -20.87 -1.09
N VAL A 684 -1.22 -20.54 -2.19
CA VAL A 684 -1.74 -20.75 -3.55
C VAL A 684 -1.33 -22.12 -4.05
N ILE A 685 -2.31 -22.99 -4.29
CA ILE A 685 -2.10 -24.41 -4.58
C ILE A 685 -2.76 -24.78 -5.92
N PRO A 686 -2.08 -25.50 -6.83
CA PRO A 686 -2.70 -26.08 -8.02
C PRO A 686 -3.64 -27.23 -7.65
N VAL A 687 -4.88 -27.15 -8.11
CA VAL A 687 -5.95 -28.13 -7.89
C VAL A 687 -6.34 -28.75 -9.23
N GLU A 688 -6.44 -30.07 -9.32
CA GLU A 688 -6.90 -30.75 -10.53
C GLU A 688 -8.41 -30.58 -10.71
N LEU A 689 -8.84 -29.97 -11.81
CA LEU A 689 -10.26 -29.69 -12.08
C LEU A 689 -10.56 -29.74 -13.58
N ALA A 690 -11.36 -30.72 -14.01
CA ALA A 690 -11.71 -30.92 -15.42
C ALA A 690 -12.49 -29.74 -16.03
N ALA A 691 -12.21 -29.41 -17.30
CA ALA A 691 -12.89 -28.33 -18.01
C ALA A 691 -14.36 -28.70 -18.31
N GLN A 692 -15.28 -27.80 -17.97
CA GLN A 692 -16.68 -27.90 -18.37
C GLN A 692 -16.88 -27.10 -19.67
N VAL A 693 -17.09 -27.79 -20.80
CA VAL A 693 -17.38 -27.17 -22.10
C VAL A 693 -18.87 -26.85 -22.20
N SER A 694 -19.24 -25.65 -22.69
CA SER A 694 -20.63 -25.26 -22.91
C SER A 694 -20.96 -25.14 -24.41
N THR A 695 -22.11 -25.71 -24.80
CA THR A 695 -22.67 -25.63 -26.14
C THR A 695 -23.13 -24.21 -26.52
N GLU A 696 -23.53 -23.40 -25.54
CA GLU A 696 -23.86 -21.98 -25.73
C GLU A 696 -22.60 -21.19 -26.14
N ASN A 697 -21.46 -21.47 -25.48
CA ASN A 697 -20.19 -20.82 -25.80
C ASN A 697 -19.66 -21.21 -27.18
N ILE A 698 -19.88 -22.47 -27.60
CA ILE A 698 -19.62 -22.93 -28.97
C ILE A 698 -20.53 -22.19 -29.96
N ALA A 699 -21.83 -22.05 -29.66
CA ALA A 699 -22.77 -21.34 -30.52
C ALA A 699 -22.45 -19.84 -30.64
N HIS A 700 -21.91 -19.22 -29.58
CA HIS A 700 -21.51 -17.81 -29.57
C HIS A 700 -20.33 -17.50 -30.50
N LEU A 701 -19.47 -18.47 -30.82
CA LEU A 701 -18.40 -18.31 -31.83
C LEU A 701 -18.94 -18.17 -33.26
N LYS A 702 -20.20 -18.55 -33.52
CA LYS A 702 -20.76 -18.57 -34.87
C LYS A 702 -20.83 -17.17 -35.49
N GLY A 703 -20.17 -16.99 -36.63
CA GLY A 703 -20.09 -15.71 -37.34
C GLY A 703 -19.14 -14.70 -36.71
N LYS A 704 -18.33 -15.10 -35.71
CA LYS A 704 -17.31 -14.24 -35.09
C LYS A 704 -15.97 -14.36 -35.80
N THR A 705 -15.21 -13.28 -35.84
CA THR A 705 -13.86 -13.27 -36.43
C THR A 705 -12.78 -13.40 -35.35
N ILE A 706 -12.03 -14.50 -35.34
CA ILE A 706 -11.02 -14.80 -34.31
C ILE A 706 -9.61 -14.75 -34.90
N GLY A 707 -8.78 -13.83 -34.40
CA GLY A 707 -7.35 -13.79 -34.70
C GLY A 707 -6.60 -14.88 -33.93
N ILE A 708 -5.77 -15.67 -34.60
CA ILE A 708 -4.88 -16.64 -33.95
C ILE A 708 -3.45 -16.41 -34.41
N SER A 709 -2.48 -16.33 -33.49
CA SER A 709 -1.06 -16.27 -33.87
C SER A 709 -0.45 -17.67 -33.99
N THR A 710 0.58 -17.79 -34.83
CA THR A 710 1.23 -19.07 -35.11
C THR A 710 2.21 -19.47 -33.99
N ASP A 711 2.06 -20.69 -33.46
CA ASP A 711 3.07 -21.38 -32.66
C ASP A 711 4.03 -22.22 -33.52
N ALA A 712 5.19 -22.58 -32.94
CA ALA A 712 6.21 -23.38 -33.61
C ALA A 712 5.82 -24.86 -33.83
N GLN A 713 4.89 -25.40 -33.03
CA GLN A 713 4.43 -26.80 -33.15
C GLN A 713 3.31 -26.97 -34.19
N GLY A 714 2.76 -25.86 -34.71
CA GLY A 714 1.66 -25.87 -35.68
C GLY A 714 0.28 -26.10 -35.06
N SER A 715 0.14 -26.02 -33.74
CA SER A 715 -1.10 -26.21 -32.98
C SER A 715 -2.23 -25.29 -33.47
N TYR A 716 -1.88 -24.08 -33.90
CA TYR A 716 -2.78 -23.10 -34.51
C TYR A 716 -3.63 -23.70 -35.66
N LYS A 717 -3.11 -24.67 -36.42
CA LYS A 717 -3.82 -25.28 -37.55
C LYS A 717 -5.00 -26.14 -37.09
N ALA A 718 -4.80 -26.95 -36.06
CA ALA A 718 -5.87 -27.77 -35.50
C ALA A 718 -6.87 -26.92 -34.71
N LEU A 719 -6.41 -25.85 -34.05
CA LEU A 719 -7.30 -24.90 -33.39
C LEU A 719 -8.15 -24.10 -34.40
N ALA A 720 -7.60 -23.70 -35.54
CA ALA A 720 -8.34 -23.06 -36.63
C ALA A 720 -9.51 -23.95 -37.10
N GLN A 721 -9.24 -25.23 -37.37
CA GLN A 721 -10.25 -26.20 -37.80
C GLN A 721 -11.39 -26.37 -36.77
N LEU A 722 -11.09 -26.31 -35.46
CA LEU A 722 -12.12 -26.36 -34.40
C LEU A 722 -12.97 -25.08 -34.35
N LEU A 723 -12.35 -23.91 -34.53
CA LEU A 723 -13.06 -22.62 -34.63
C LEU A 723 -13.96 -22.55 -35.88
N GLU A 724 -13.43 -22.97 -37.04
CA GLU A 724 -14.17 -23.04 -38.31
C GLU A 724 -15.34 -24.03 -38.24
N ALA A 725 -15.16 -25.18 -37.58
CA ALA A 725 -16.24 -26.15 -37.34
C ALA A 725 -17.35 -25.62 -36.42
N ALA A 726 -17.05 -24.68 -35.53
CA ALA A 726 -18.04 -23.93 -34.75
C ALA A 726 -18.65 -22.74 -35.52
N GLY A 727 -18.19 -22.47 -36.75
CA GLY A 727 -18.68 -21.41 -37.61
C GLY A 727 -18.06 -20.03 -37.36
N ALA A 728 -16.91 -19.96 -36.66
CA ALA A 728 -16.09 -18.74 -36.62
C ALA A 728 -15.30 -18.56 -37.93
N GLN A 729 -14.92 -17.31 -38.23
CA GLN A 729 -13.95 -16.96 -39.27
C GLN A 729 -12.57 -16.83 -38.60
N VAL A 730 -11.55 -17.51 -39.12
CA VAL A 730 -10.21 -17.51 -38.52
C VAL A 730 -9.29 -16.56 -39.28
N VAL A 731 -8.45 -15.82 -38.53
CA VAL A 731 -7.46 -14.88 -39.06
C VAL A 731 -6.07 -15.27 -38.55
N VAL A 732 -5.26 -15.90 -39.40
CA VAL A 732 -3.93 -16.38 -39.00
C VAL A 732 -2.90 -15.25 -39.03
N LEU A 733 -2.28 -15.00 -37.87
CA LEU A 733 -1.25 -13.99 -37.63
C LEU A 733 0.13 -14.66 -37.57
N TYR A 734 0.81 -14.69 -38.72
CA TYR A 734 2.08 -15.39 -38.89
C TYR A 734 3.22 -14.62 -38.22
N ALA A 735 4.08 -15.31 -37.46
CA ALA A 735 5.30 -14.75 -36.87
C ALA A 735 6.44 -14.50 -37.89
N GLY A 736 6.09 -14.21 -39.14
CA GLY A 736 6.95 -14.17 -40.32
C GLY A 736 6.11 -13.92 -41.58
N PRO A 737 6.62 -14.26 -42.79
CA PRO A 737 5.85 -14.10 -44.02
C PRO A 737 4.53 -14.89 -43.99
N ALA A 738 3.41 -14.20 -44.18
CA ALA A 738 2.10 -14.83 -44.23
C ALA A 738 1.91 -15.74 -45.45
N ALA A 739 1.11 -16.79 -45.27
CA ALA A 739 0.58 -17.61 -46.34
C ALA A 739 -0.93 -17.37 -46.50
N GLY A 740 -1.41 -17.35 -47.75
CA GLY A 740 -2.81 -17.11 -48.07
C GLY A 740 -3.27 -15.69 -47.74
N ASP A 741 -4.43 -15.58 -47.10
CA ASP A 741 -5.03 -14.33 -46.60
C ASP A 741 -4.60 -13.97 -45.16
N GLY A 742 -3.59 -14.65 -44.62
CA GLY A 742 -3.03 -14.36 -43.30
C GLY A 742 -2.31 -13.01 -43.23
N VAL A 743 -1.95 -12.61 -42.02
CA VAL A 743 -1.27 -11.32 -41.75
C VAL A 743 0.10 -11.57 -41.14
N SER A 744 1.14 -10.99 -41.73
CA SER A 744 2.51 -11.06 -41.21
C SER A 744 2.65 -10.18 -39.96
N GLN A 745 3.27 -10.69 -38.90
CA GLN A 745 3.54 -9.99 -37.65
C GLN A 745 4.96 -10.26 -37.17
N ASP A 746 5.69 -9.22 -36.77
CA ASP A 746 6.96 -9.37 -36.06
C ASP A 746 6.77 -9.13 -34.57
N TRP A 747 6.47 -10.20 -33.82
CA TRP A 747 6.24 -10.15 -32.38
C TRP A 747 7.46 -9.70 -31.56
N ARG A 748 8.65 -9.59 -32.18
CA ARG A 748 9.84 -8.97 -31.56
C ARG A 748 9.79 -7.43 -31.60
N GLN A 749 8.85 -6.86 -32.35
CA GLN A 749 8.61 -5.42 -32.51
C GLN A 749 7.16 -5.08 -32.13
N PRO A 750 6.79 -5.11 -30.83
CA PRO A 750 5.39 -5.04 -30.39
C PRO A 750 4.62 -3.83 -30.89
N GLU A 751 5.25 -2.66 -31.02
CA GLU A 751 4.58 -1.46 -31.52
C GLU A 751 4.27 -1.52 -33.02
N SER A 752 5.04 -2.31 -33.78
CA SER A 752 4.71 -2.61 -35.18
C SER A 752 3.54 -3.58 -35.28
N VAL A 753 3.44 -4.54 -34.36
CA VAL A 753 2.27 -5.41 -34.22
C VAL A 753 1.03 -4.60 -33.81
N GLY A 754 1.14 -3.70 -32.83
CA GLY A 754 0.03 -2.82 -32.43
C GLY A 754 -0.51 -1.96 -33.57
N ARG A 755 0.37 -1.40 -34.41
CA ARG A 755 -0.03 -0.70 -35.64
C ARG A 755 -0.72 -1.64 -36.64
N SER A 756 -0.12 -2.80 -36.94
CA SER A 756 -0.70 -3.75 -37.89
C SER A 756 -2.05 -4.32 -37.44
N LEU A 757 -2.22 -4.63 -36.15
CA LEU A 757 -3.50 -5.08 -35.59
C LEU A 757 -4.56 -3.98 -35.61
N LYS A 758 -4.17 -2.70 -35.44
CA LYS A 758 -5.07 -1.54 -35.57
C LYS A 758 -5.51 -1.33 -37.04
N GLU A 759 -4.62 -1.54 -38.00
CA GLU A 759 -4.93 -1.51 -39.44
C GLU A 759 -5.83 -2.69 -39.86
N LEU A 760 -5.57 -3.88 -39.29
CA LEU A 760 -6.42 -5.06 -39.45
C LEU A 760 -7.83 -4.84 -38.87
N GLN A 761 -7.95 -4.26 -37.67
CA GLN A 761 -9.23 -3.92 -37.06
C GLN A 761 -10.07 -2.94 -37.89
N ALA A 762 -9.44 -2.09 -38.70
CA ALA A 762 -10.15 -1.18 -39.60
C ALA A 762 -10.67 -1.86 -40.89
N THR A 763 -10.25 -3.08 -41.20
CA THR A 763 -10.49 -3.78 -42.48
C THR A 763 -11.17 -5.14 -42.33
N ARG A 764 -10.70 -5.97 -41.39
CA ARG A 764 -11.30 -7.23 -40.92
C ARG A 764 -11.33 -7.23 -39.39
N PRO A 765 -12.37 -6.67 -38.76
CA PRO A 765 -12.48 -6.58 -37.30
C PRO A 765 -12.39 -7.94 -36.61
N LEU A 766 -11.68 -7.99 -35.49
CA LEU A 766 -11.47 -9.19 -34.67
C LEU A 766 -12.37 -9.15 -33.42
N ASP A 767 -13.29 -10.10 -33.34
CA ASP A 767 -14.13 -10.38 -32.17
C ASP A 767 -13.39 -11.13 -31.05
N GLY A 768 -12.19 -11.62 -31.35
CA GLY A 768 -11.28 -12.14 -30.34
C GLY A 768 -9.87 -12.40 -30.86
N LEU A 769 -8.95 -12.61 -29.93
CA LEU A 769 -7.53 -12.80 -30.23
C LEU A 769 -6.92 -13.91 -29.36
N ILE A 770 -6.13 -14.78 -30.00
CA ILE A 770 -5.49 -15.95 -29.39
C ILE A 770 -3.98 -15.87 -29.63
N LEU A 771 -3.22 -15.71 -28.55
CA LEU A 771 -1.77 -15.62 -28.58
C LEU A 771 -1.16 -17.00 -28.35
N LEU A 772 -0.63 -17.62 -29.41
CA LEU A 772 0.10 -18.90 -29.34
C LEU A 772 1.59 -18.73 -29.63
N HIS A 773 2.01 -17.62 -30.26
CA HIS A 773 3.44 -17.29 -30.40
C HIS A 773 4.14 -17.16 -29.02
N THR A 774 3.38 -16.85 -27.97
CA THR A 774 3.78 -16.83 -26.55
C THR A 774 4.07 -18.22 -25.95
N THR A 775 3.84 -19.30 -26.70
CA THR A 775 4.31 -20.67 -26.36
C THR A 775 5.77 -20.94 -26.74
N ALA A 776 6.47 -19.96 -27.35
CA ALA A 776 7.89 -20.07 -27.62
C ALA A 776 8.70 -20.35 -26.32
N PRO A 777 9.71 -21.23 -26.34
CA PRO A 777 10.45 -21.58 -25.13
C PRO A 777 11.12 -20.37 -24.48
N ALA A 778 10.75 -20.05 -23.24
CA ALA A 778 11.42 -19.04 -22.45
C ALA A 778 12.88 -19.44 -22.13
N PRO A 779 13.81 -18.48 -22.01
CA PRO A 779 15.19 -18.76 -21.57
C PRO A 779 15.22 -19.22 -20.10
N LYS A 780 16.34 -19.82 -19.66
CA LYS A 780 16.53 -20.13 -18.24
C LYS A 780 16.83 -18.87 -17.44
N LEU A 781 16.27 -18.76 -16.23
CA LEU A 781 16.48 -17.65 -15.30
C LEU A 781 17.98 -17.39 -15.03
N THR A 782 18.76 -18.46 -14.87
CA THR A 782 20.21 -18.40 -14.63
C THR A 782 21.05 -18.04 -15.86
N GLU A 783 20.44 -17.99 -17.04
CA GLU A 783 21.12 -17.73 -18.33
C GLU A 783 20.81 -16.31 -18.83
N GLN A 784 20.34 -15.41 -17.95
CA GLN A 784 19.96 -14.04 -18.28
C GLN A 784 20.77 -13.03 -17.47
N ASP A 785 21.52 -12.18 -18.15
CA ASP A 785 21.90 -10.89 -17.58
C ASP A 785 20.69 -9.93 -17.55
N ALA A 786 20.83 -8.83 -16.80
CA ALA A 786 19.78 -7.85 -16.63
C ALA A 786 19.32 -7.14 -17.93
N SER A 787 20.12 -7.14 -19.01
CA SER A 787 19.72 -6.63 -20.32
C SER A 787 18.93 -7.68 -21.11
N ALA A 788 19.39 -8.94 -21.12
CA ALA A 788 18.67 -10.05 -21.72
C ALA A 788 17.29 -10.25 -21.08
N TRP A 789 17.22 -10.25 -19.75
CA TRP A 789 15.96 -10.28 -18.98
C TRP A 789 15.04 -9.12 -19.36
N ALA A 790 15.55 -7.88 -19.34
CA ALA A 790 14.74 -6.70 -19.63
C ALA A 790 14.21 -6.72 -21.08
N ASN A 791 15.02 -7.11 -22.05
CA ASN A 791 14.60 -7.27 -23.44
C ASN A 791 13.50 -8.33 -23.56
N THR A 792 13.73 -9.55 -23.06
CA THR A 792 12.74 -10.65 -23.11
C THR A 792 11.42 -10.25 -22.45
N LEU A 793 11.46 -9.65 -21.27
CA LEU A 793 10.26 -9.26 -20.54
C LEU A 793 9.54 -8.07 -21.18
N ASN A 794 10.25 -7.06 -21.68
CA ASN A 794 9.62 -5.89 -22.30
C ASN A 794 9.02 -6.24 -23.67
N THR A 795 9.68 -7.05 -24.50
CA THR A 795 9.08 -7.57 -25.73
C THR A 795 7.79 -8.35 -25.44
N PHE A 796 7.81 -9.26 -24.45
CA PHE A 796 6.62 -10.03 -24.07
C PHE A 796 5.48 -9.14 -23.53
N SER A 797 5.79 -8.27 -22.56
CA SER A 797 4.79 -7.43 -21.87
C SER A 797 4.20 -6.37 -22.80
N LEU A 798 5.02 -5.71 -23.62
CA LEU A 798 4.53 -4.79 -24.64
C LEU A 798 3.76 -5.53 -25.75
N GLY A 799 4.12 -6.79 -26.03
CA GLY A 799 3.32 -7.68 -26.89
C GLY A 799 1.89 -7.84 -26.37
N LEU A 800 1.72 -8.18 -25.10
CA LEU A 800 0.41 -8.27 -24.44
C LEU A 800 -0.34 -6.93 -24.41
N TYR A 801 0.36 -5.84 -24.04
CA TYR A 801 -0.22 -4.49 -24.02
C TYR A 801 -0.75 -4.08 -25.41
N GLN A 802 0.07 -4.18 -26.46
CA GLN A 802 -0.30 -3.77 -27.83
C GLN A 802 -1.39 -4.66 -28.44
N SER A 803 -1.35 -5.97 -28.20
CA SER A 803 -2.38 -6.90 -28.70
C SER A 803 -3.72 -6.77 -27.97
N GLY A 804 -3.70 -6.60 -26.65
CA GLY A 804 -4.90 -6.28 -25.86
C GLY A 804 -5.51 -4.93 -26.25
N LEU A 805 -4.67 -3.89 -26.38
CA LEU A 805 -5.08 -2.54 -26.78
C LEU A 805 -5.73 -2.51 -28.17
N ALA A 806 -5.26 -3.34 -29.11
CA ALA A 806 -5.83 -3.42 -30.45
C ALA A 806 -7.24 -4.04 -30.47
N VAL A 807 -7.61 -4.89 -29.50
CA VAL A 807 -8.93 -5.53 -29.46
C VAL A 807 -9.87 -5.02 -28.36
N TYR A 808 -9.37 -4.20 -27.42
CA TYR A 808 -10.08 -3.70 -26.23
C TYR A 808 -11.50 -3.19 -26.53
N ASP A 809 -11.66 -2.13 -27.34
CA ASP A 809 -12.96 -1.55 -27.68
C ASP A 809 -13.90 -2.64 -28.27
N ARG A 810 -13.39 -3.45 -29.20
CA ARG A 810 -14.20 -4.43 -29.95
C ARG A 810 -14.69 -5.60 -29.10
N ILE A 811 -13.86 -6.18 -28.23
CA ILE A 811 -14.28 -7.31 -27.38
C ILE A 811 -15.16 -6.89 -26.21
N ASN A 812 -15.16 -5.58 -25.88
CA ASN A 812 -16.05 -4.95 -24.90
C ASN A 812 -17.41 -4.59 -25.50
N GLU A 813 -17.45 -4.04 -26.71
CA GLU A 813 -18.68 -3.64 -27.41
C GLU A 813 -19.48 -4.84 -27.97
N LEU A 814 -18.86 -6.02 -28.09
CA LEU A 814 -19.50 -7.21 -28.63
C LEU A 814 -20.57 -7.76 -27.66
N PRO A 815 -21.85 -7.89 -28.07
CA PRO A 815 -22.88 -8.50 -27.23
C PRO A 815 -22.48 -9.94 -26.86
N GLY A 816 -22.50 -10.27 -25.56
CA GLY A 816 -22.02 -11.55 -25.02
C GLY A 816 -20.50 -11.66 -24.81
N GLY A 817 -19.75 -10.57 -25.04
CA GLY A 817 -18.30 -10.49 -24.88
C GLY A 817 -17.51 -11.14 -26.02
N GLY A 818 -16.36 -10.56 -26.36
CA GLY A 818 -15.35 -11.16 -27.24
C GLY A 818 -14.35 -12.05 -26.49
N TRP A 819 -13.26 -12.47 -27.14
CA TRP A 819 -12.25 -13.37 -26.56
C TRP A 819 -10.85 -12.74 -26.50
N TYR A 820 -10.11 -13.02 -25.42
CA TYR A 820 -8.68 -12.73 -25.33
C TYR A 820 -7.97 -13.88 -24.60
N LEU A 821 -7.29 -14.76 -25.34
CA LEU A 821 -6.60 -15.91 -24.76
C LEU A 821 -5.09 -15.84 -24.99
N VAL A 822 -4.31 -16.04 -23.93
CA VAL A 822 -2.84 -16.13 -24.00
C VAL A 822 -2.41 -17.55 -23.65
N ALA A 823 -1.70 -18.23 -24.55
CA ALA A 823 -1.11 -19.54 -24.28
C ALA A 823 0.40 -19.42 -24.02
N THR A 824 0.88 -20.01 -22.94
CA THR A 824 2.32 -20.13 -22.61
C THR A 824 2.72 -21.60 -22.49
N ALA A 825 4.01 -21.88 -22.55
CA ALA A 825 4.55 -23.25 -22.46
C ALA A 825 5.58 -23.38 -21.32
N GLY A 826 5.20 -22.97 -20.12
CA GLY A 826 6.06 -22.92 -18.93
C GLY A 826 6.20 -24.22 -18.15
N GLY A 827 5.56 -25.32 -18.59
CA GLY A 827 5.49 -26.59 -17.85
C GLY A 827 4.11 -26.90 -17.26
N GLY A 828 3.09 -26.10 -17.60
CA GLY A 828 1.68 -26.41 -17.31
C GLY A 828 1.22 -26.07 -15.89
N LEU A 829 2.04 -25.37 -15.10
CA LEU A 829 1.80 -25.11 -13.67
C LEU A 829 2.26 -23.72 -13.22
N PHE A 830 2.46 -22.75 -14.14
CA PHE A 830 2.82 -21.36 -13.80
C PHE A 830 4.07 -21.24 -12.90
N GLY A 831 4.98 -22.22 -12.91
CA GLY A 831 6.22 -22.21 -12.12
C GLY A 831 6.17 -22.92 -10.76
N HIS A 832 5.02 -23.41 -10.27
CA HIS A 832 4.96 -24.17 -9.01
C HIS A 832 5.69 -25.52 -9.08
N ALA A 833 5.72 -26.14 -10.27
CA ALA A 833 6.55 -27.29 -10.61
C ALA A 833 6.84 -27.29 -12.12
N ASN A 834 7.65 -28.24 -12.60
CA ASN A 834 7.96 -28.49 -14.01
C ASN A 834 8.56 -27.31 -14.84
N ALA A 835 8.88 -26.18 -14.21
CA ALA A 835 9.42 -24.99 -14.87
C ALA A 835 10.80 -25.17 -15.55
N GLN A 836 11.56 -26.23 -15.19
CA GLN A 836 12.90 -26.51 -15.73
C GLN A 836 13.87 -25.31 -15.66
N GLY A 837 13.71 -24.46 -14.64
CA GLY A 837 14.51 -23.24 -14.44
C GLY A 837 14.23 -22.09 -15.41
N ARG A 838 13.15 -22.13 -16.21
CA ARG A 838 12.78 -21.07 -17.16
C ARG A 838 12.11 -19.86 -16.51
N ILE A 839 12.17 -18.70 -17.17
CA ILE A 839 11.33 -17.55 -16.81
C ILE A 839 9.85 -17.96 -16.90
N PRO A 840 9.05 -17.85 -15.83
CA PRO A 840 7.63 -18.20 -15.85
C PRO A 840 6.80 -17.05 -16.45
N LEU A 841 6.92 -16.84 -17.77
CA LEU A 841 6.15 -15.82 -18.51
C LEU A 841 4.63 -16.00 -18.40
N ALA A 842 4.17 -17.20 -18.03
CA ALA A 842 2.80 -17.47 -17.61
C ALA A 842 2.32 -16.54 -16.46
N GLY A 843 3.19 -16.21 -15.50
CA GLY A 843 2.89 -15.26 -14.43
C GLY A 843 2.69 -13.83 -14.94
N ALA A 844 3.51 -13.40 -15.91
CA ALA A 844 3.31 -12.11 -16.57
C ALA A 844 1.95 -12.05 -17.31
N ALA A 845 1.66 -13.07 -18.11
CA ALA A 845 0.39 -13.20 -18.82
C ALA A 845 -0.81 -13.25 -17.85
N GLY A 846 -0.72 -13.99 -16.75
CA GLY A 846 -1.77 -14.08 -15.75
C GLY A 846 -2.12 -12.76 -15.10
N GLY A 847 -1.12 -12.00 -14.61
CA GLY A 847 -1.37 -10.69 -14.01
C GLY A 847 -2.04 -9.70 -14.98
N PHE A 848 -1.62 -9.69 -16.24
CA PHE A 848 -2.23 -8.87 -17.29
C PHE A 848 -3.68 -9.27 -17.59
N VAL A 849 -3.92 -10.56 -17.85
CA VAL A 849 -5.23 -11.06 -18.30
C VAL A 849 -6.27 -10.98 -17.19
N LYS A 850 -5.88 -11.14 -15.92
CA LYS A 850 -6.76 -10.91 -14.77
C LYS A 850 -7.24 -9.46 -14.70
N CYS A 851 -6.34 -8.48 -14.82
CA CYS A 851 -6.73 -7.07 -14.92
C CYS A 851 -7.63 -6.77 -16.11
N LEU A 852 -7.29 -7.31 -17.29
CA LEU A 852 -8.12 -7.16 -18.48
C LEU A 852 -9.53 -7.73 -18.27
N LYS A 853 -9.68 -8.84 -17.52
CA LYS A 853 -11.00 -9.38 -17.13
C LYS A 853 -11.76 -8.50 -16.13
N ARG A 854 -11.09 -7.73 -15.27
CA ARG A 854 -11.75 -6.75 -14.39
C ARG A 854 -12.18 -5.49 -15.14
N GLU A 855 -11.41 -5.07 -16.14
CA GLU A 855 -11.78 -3.97 -17.05
C GLU A 855 -12.90 -4.37 -18.02
N LEU A 856 -12.86 -5.61 -18.53
CA LEU A 856 -13.78 -6.14 -19.55
C LEU A 856 -14.59 -7.33 -18.99
N PRO A 857 -15.61 -7.08 -18.13
CA PRO A 857 -16.28 -8.12 -17.34
C PRO A 857 -17.04 -9.15 -18.18
N ASP A 858 -17.57 -8.79 -19.35
CA ASP A 858 -18.27 -9.72 -20.24
C ASP A 858 -17.30 -10.53 -21.13
N ALA A 859 -16.11 -9.99 -21.43
CA ALA A 859 -15.15 -10.61 -22.33
C ALA A 859 -14.49 -11.88 -21.75
N ARG A 860 -14.19 -12.85 -22.62
CA ARG A 860 -13.56 -14.14 -22.29
C ARG A 860 -12.04 -14.01 -22.28
N CYS A 861 -11.54 -13.41 -21.21
CA CYS A 861 -10.12 -13.26 -20.92
C CYS A 861 -9.60 -14.51 -20.17
N LYS A 862 -8.67 -15.27 -20.75
CA LYS A 862 -8.00 -16.43 -20.10
C LYS A 862 -6.50 -16.51 -20.43
N VAL A 863 -5.72 -17.07 -19.52
CA VAL A 863 -4.34 -17.51 -19.74
C VAL A 863 -4.25 -19.02 -19.53
N VAL A 864 -3.57 -19.71 -20.43
CA VAL A 864 -3.39 -21.17 -20.41
C VAL A 864 -1.91 -21.48 -20.43
N ASP A 865 -1.38 -22.03 -19.33
CA ASP A 865 -0.01 -22.54 -19.31
C ASP A 865 0.00 -24.03 -19.66
N LEU A 866 0.90 -24.41 -20.54
CA LEU A 866 0.95 -25.73 -21.17
C LEU A 866 2.30 -26.42 -20.87
N ASP A 867 2.29 -27.74 -20.81
CA ASP A 867 3.50 -28.55 -20.79
C ASP A 867 4.06 -28.72 -22.21
N PRO A 868 5.33 -28.37 -22.50
CA PRO A 868 6.00 -28.66 -23.76
C PRO A 868 5.99 -30.13 -24.19
N GLN A 869 5.82 -31.07 -23.24
CA GLN A 869 5.76 -32.51 -23.52
C GLN A 869 4.41 -32.92 -24.13
N ASP A 870 3.32 -32.20 -23.80
CA ASP A 870 1.94 -32.48 -24.26
C ASP A 870 1.58 -31.71 -25.55
N ALA A 871 2.57 -31.30 -26.35
CA ALA A 871 2.40 -30.45 -27.54
C ALA A 871 1.32 -30.93 -28.53
N SER A 872 1.11 -32.24 -28.66
CA SER A 872 0.08 -32.83 -29.52
C SER A 872 -1.37 -32.56 -29.07
N GLN A 873 -1.59 -32.26 -27.78
CA GLN A 873 -2.90 -31.97 -27.19
C GLN A 873 -3.19 -30.47 -27.06
N TRP A 874 -2.19 -29.59 -27.25
CA TRP A 874 -2.30 -28.14 -27.02
C TRP A 874 -3.55 -27.52 -27.65
N ALA A 875 -3.82 -27.79 -28.93
CA ALA A 875 -5.00 -27.25 -29.62
C ALA A 875 -6.33 -27.66 -28.96
N ARG A 876 -6.41 -28.86 -28.38
CA ARG A 876 -7.58 -29.35 -27.65
C ARG A 876 -7.70 -28.71 -26.26
N HIS A 877 -6.59 -28.54 -25.56
CA HIS A 877 -6.56 -27.86 -24.26
C HIS A 877 -6.96 -26.38 -24.39
N ILE A 878 -6.42 -25.67 -25.38
CA ILE A 878 -6.80 -24.29 -25.70
C ILE A 878 -8.28 -24.21 -26.12
N TRP A 879 -8.73 -25.11 -26.99
CA TRP A 879 -10.14 -25.20 -27.38
C TRP A 879 -11.08 -25.32 -26.18
N ASN A 880 -10.80 -26.26 -25.26
CA ASN A 880 -11.62 -26.47 -24.07
C ASN A 880 -11.83 -25.17 -23.28
N GLU A 881 -10.78 -24.34 -23.12
CA GLU A 881 -10.87 -23.08 -22.38
C GLU A 881 -11.62 -21.96 -23.11
N LEU A 882 -11.50 -21.86 -24.44
CA LEU A 882 -12.22 -20.85 -25.24
C LEU A 882 -13.73 -20.98 -25.11
N VAL A 883 -14.23 -22.22 -25.01
CA VAL A 883 -15.65 -22.55 -24.90
C VAL A 883 -16.06 -23.03 -23.51
N SER A 884 -15.19 -22.89 -22.50
CA SER A 884 -15.53 -23.34 -21.15
C SER A 884 -16.59 -22.46 -20.49
N ALA A 885 -17.51 -23.10 -19.74
CA ALA A 885 -18.38 -22.43 -18.78
C ALA A 885 -17.62 -21.93 -17.54
N ASP A 886 -16.42 -22.47 -17.30
CA ASP A 886 -15.57 -22.14 -16.16
C ASP A 886 -15.02 -20.71 -16.24
N ARG A 887 -15.18 -19.98 -15.13
CA ARG A 887 -14.76 -18.59 -14.93
C ARG A 887 -13.29 -18.46 -14.54
N ASP A 888 -12.59 -19.56 -14.24
CA ASP A 888 -11.15 -19.54 -13.97
C ASP A 888 -10.38 -18.87 -15.10
N ILE A 889 -9.68 -17.77 -14.76
CA ILE A 889 -8.91 -16.95 -15.69
C ILE A 889 -7.58 -17.62 -16.02
N GLU A 890 -7.01 -18.37 -15.07
CA GLU A 890 -5.70 -19.01 -15.20
C GLU A 890 -5.80 -20.52 -15.05
N VAL A 891 -5.27 -21.24 -16.04
CA VAL A 891 -5.45 -22.68 -16.18
C VAL A 891 -4.15 -23.32 -16.62
N GLY A 892 -3.70 -24.33 -15.90
CA GLY A 892 -2.54 -25.15 -16.24
C GLY A 892 -2.95 -26.47 -16.92
N TYR A 893 -2.11 -26.97 -17.83
CA TYR A 893 -2.24 -28.33 -18.39
C TYR A 893 -0.88 -29.05 -18.42
N THR A 894 -0.76 -30.19 -17.71
CA THR A 894 0.41 -31.07 -17.70
C THR A 894 0.02 -32.53 -17.45
N GLY A 895 0.67 -33.47 -18.14
CA GLY A 895 0.30 -34.89 -18.14
C GLY A 895 -1.12 -35.11 -18.68
N GLY A 896 -1.57 -34.27 -19.62
CA GLY A 896 -2.94 -34.24 -20.15
C GLY A 896 -4.04 -33.81 -19.16
N ARG A 897 -3.70 -33.48 -17.90
CA ARG A 897 -4.63 -33.12 -16.83
C ARG A 897 -4.70 -31.60 -16.65
N ARG A 898 -5.85 -31.10 -16.23
CA ARG A 898 -6.15 -29.67 -16.08
C ARG A 898 -6.03 -29.23 -14.63
N TYR A 899 -5.31 -28.13 -14.40
CA TYR A 899 -5.12 -27.52 -13.09
C TYR A 899 -5.67 -26.10 -13.06
N VAL A 900 -6.25 -25.72 -11.93
CA VAL A 900 -6.68 -24.36 -11.59
C VAL A 900 -6.09 -23.99 -10.24
N PHE A 901 -5.82 -22.72 -10.01
CA PHE A 901 -5.16 -22.29 -8.77
C PHE A 901 -6.20 -21.91 -7.72
N ARG A 902 -6.00 -22.40 -6.49
CA ARG A 902 -6.89 -22.13 -5.36
C ARG A 902 -6.14 -21.64 -4.15
N ASP A 903 -6.75 -20.68 -3.47
CA ASP A 903 -6.24 -20.11 -2.24
C ASP A 903 -6.77 -20.95 -1.07
N ILE A 904 -5.86 -21.63 -0.36
CA ILE A 904 -6.18 -22.54 0.74
C ILE A 904 -5.66 -21.92 2.04
N GLU A 905 -6.54 -21.74 3.02
CA GLU A 905 -6.20 -21.07 4.29
C GLU A 905 -5.26 -21.97 5.11
N THR A 906 -3.97 -21.61 5.13
CA THR A 906 -2.89 -22.37 5.77
C THR A 906 -2.27 -21.52 6.89
N PRO A 907 -2.80 -21.59 8.13
CA PRO A 907 -2.20 -20.93 9.29
C PRO A 907 -0.79 -21.42 9.58
N LEU A 908 0.07 -20.52 10.04
CA LEU A 908 1.44 -20.82 10.48
C LEU A 908 1.41 -21.81 11.66
N ALA A 909 2.33 -22.77 11.65
CA ALA A 909 2.37 -23.84 12.64
C ALA A 909 2.78 -23.32 14.02
N THR A 910 1.83 -23.24 14.94
CA THR A 910 2.06 -22.85 16.34
C THR A 910 3.04 -23.82 17.00
N GLY A 911 4.20 -23.30 17.45
CA GLY A 911 5.26 -24.11 18.04
C GLY A 911 6.28 -24.70 17.05
N ALA A 912 6.21 -24.35 15.76
CA ALA A 912 7.31 -24.65 14.84
C ALA A 912 8.60 -23.91 15.25
N GLN A 913 9.75 -24.54 15.01
CA GLN A 913 11.04 -23.92 15.26
C GLN A 913 11.21 -22.71 14.33
N LEU A 914 11.52 -21.56 14.92
CA LEU A 914 11.74 -20.32 14.18
C LEU A 914 13.00 -20.42 13.30
N MET A 915 12.99 -19.74 12.15
CA MET A 915 14.20 -19.47 11.39
C MET A 915 15.17 -18.60 12.22
N SER A 916 16.27 -19.18 12.67
CA SER A 916 17.37 -18.43 13.29
C SER A 916 18.12 -17.62 12.24
N ILE A 917 17.90 -16.30 12.22
CA ILE A 917 18.79 -15.38 11.52
C ILE A 917 20.16 -15.38 12.21
N LYS A 918 21.26 -15.47 11.45
CA LYS A 918 22.64 -15.42 12.00
C LYS A 918 22.91 -14.04 12.65
N PRO A 919 23.51 -13.94 13.85
CA PRO A 919 23.91 -12.67 14.45
C PRO A 919 24.83 -11.87 13.54
N GLY A 920 24.52 -10.59 13.35
CA GLY A 920 25.25 -9.73 12.43
C GLY A 920 24.81 -9.85 10.97
N SER A 921 23.80 -10.68 10.67
CA SER A 921 23.22 -10.78 9.32
C SER A 921 22.87 -9.41 8.76
N VAL A 922 23.25 -9.21 7.50
CA VAL A 922 22.98 -7.98 6.75
C VAL A 922 21.83 -8.23 5.78
N VAL A 923 20.71 -7.53 6.01
CA VAL A 923 19.49 -7.66 5.19
C VAL A 923 19.33 -6.40 4.35
N VAL A 924 19.32 -6.54 3.02
CA VAL A 924 19.08 -5.40 2.11
C VAL A 924 17.61 -5.37 1.70
N VAL A 925 16.96 -4.23 1.95
CA VAL A 925 15.56 -3.99 1.64
C VAL A 925 15.49 -2.98 0.49
N SER A 926 14.90 -3.38 -0.64
CA SER A 926 14.58 -2.41 -1.70
C SER A 926 13.37 -1.57 -1.26
N GLY A 927 13.52 -0.25 -1.14
CA GLY A 927 12.53 0.61 -0.47
C GLY A 927 12.70 0.61 1.05
N GLY A 928 11.64 1.00 1.78
CA GLY A 928 11.62 0.95 3.25
C GLY A 928 12.00 2.24 3.99
N GLY A 929 12.33 3.34 3.30
CA GLY A 929 12.45 4.66 3.93
C GLY A 929 11.13 5.28 4.40
N ARG A 930 10.02 4.90 3.75
CA ARG A 930 8.70 5.53 3.84
C ARG A 930 7.60 4.50 3.54
N GLY A 931 6.39 4.73 4.04
CA GLY A 931 5.22 3.85 3.82
C GLY A 931 5.38 2.40 4.34
N VAL A 932 4.56 1.47 3.82
CA VAL A 932 4.35 0.10 4.37
C VAL A 932 5.61 -0.73 4.60
N VAL A 933 6.66 -0.53 3.79
CA VAL A 933 7.92 -1.29 3.90
C VAL A 933 8.75 -0.83 5.10
N TYR A 934 8.55 0.41 5.60
CA TYR A 934 9.30 0.91 6.75
C TYR A 934 9.00 0.12 8.05
N PRO A 935 7.74 -0.04 8.52
CA PRO A 935 7.47 -0.82 9.72
C PRO A 935 7.84 -2.30 9.60
N CYS A 936 7.75 -2.87 8.39
CA CYS A 936 8.26 -4.22 8.10
C CYS A 936 9.77 -4.34 8.38
N ALA A 937 10.57 -3.40 7.84
CA ALA A 937 12.01 -3.35 8.03
C ALA A 937 12.39 -3.05 9.50
N LYS A 938 11.67 -2.12 10.15
CA LYS A 938 11.84 -1.80 11.58
C LYS A 938 11.56 -3.00 12.47
N LEU A 939 10.44 -3.69 12.25
CA LEU A 939 10.04 -4.84 13.05
C LEU A 939 10.99 -6.03 12.85
N LEU A 940 11.47 -6.26 11.62
CA LEU A 940 12.51 -7.25 11.34
C LEU A 940 13.81 -6.93 12.09
N ALA A 941 14.29 -5.68 12.02
CA ALA A 941 15.48 -5.23 12.73
C ALA A 941 15.33 -5.36 14.26
N LYS A 942 14.16 -5.05 14.81
CA LYS A 942 13.85 -5.16 16.24
C LYS A 942 13.74 -6.61 16.71
N ALA A 943 12.94 -7.43 16.01
CA ALA A 943 12.63 -8.80 16.42
C ALA A 943 13.78 -9.79 16.25
N THR A 944 14.79 -9.45 15.45
CA THR A 944 15.91 -10.34 15.12
C THR A 944 17.29 -9.73 15.37
N GLY A 945 17.37 -8.43 15.69
CA GLY A 945 18.63 -7.72 15.86
C GLY A 945 19.54 -7.72 14.63
N ALA A 946 19.02 -8.02 13.43
CA ALA A 946 19.76 -7.98 12.17
C ALA A 946 20.09 -6.54 11.76
N ARG A 947 21.15 -6.33 10.97
CA ARG A 947 21.42 -5.03 10.35
C ARG A 947 20.56 -4.91 9.09
N VAL A 948 19.52 -4.09 9.16
CA VAL A 948 18.58 -3.90 8.05
C VAL A 948 18.91 -2.62 7.30
N ILE A 949 19.26 -2.75 6.02
CA ILE A 949 19.65 -1.66 5.13
C ILE A 949 18.47 -1.36 4.21
N ILE A 950 17.69 -0.34 4.56
CA ILE A 950 16.61 0.21 3.74
C ILE A 950 17.15 1.22 2.73
N THR A 951 16.36 1.48 1.68
CA THR A 951 16.82 2.23 0.51
C THR A 951 15.76 3.13 -0.10
N GLY A 952 16.20 4.05 -0.95
CA GLY A 952 15.31 4.84 -1.80
C GLY A 952 15.96 6.11 -2.35
N ARG A 953 15.15 6.92 -3.04
CA ARG A 953 15.58 8.13 -3.76
C ARG A 953 15.61 9.40 -2.90
N THR A 954 15.08 9.36 -1.69
CA THR A 954 14.90 10.53 -0.83
C THR A 954 16.21 10.83 -0.11
N VAL A 955 16.92 11.88 -0.50
CA VAL A 955 18.13 12.32 0.21
C VAL A 955 17.75 12.76 1.63
N PRO A 956 18.36 12.22 2.70
CA PRO A 956 18.08 12.65 4.08
C PRO A 956 18.30 14.17 4.30
N PRO A 957 17.70 14.76 5.33
CA PRO A 957 18.13 16.07 5.82
C PRO A 957 19.55 16.06 6.35
N GLN A 958 20.17 17.24 6.38
CA GLN A 958 21.41 17.50 7.13
C GLN A 958 21.12 17.79 8.62
N GLY A 959 19.87 18.08 8.98
CA GLY A 959 19.43 18.35 10.36
C GLY A 959 19.45 19.84 10.72
N ASN A 960 19.97 20.68 9.84
CA ASN A 960 20.01 22.14 9.99
C ASN A 960 18.86 22.86 9.24
N GLU A 961 18.10 22.14 8.42
CA GLU A 961 17.07 22.75 7.57
C GLU A 961 15.88 23.29 8.39
N GLU A 962 15.55 24.58 8.23
CA GLU A 962 14.48 25.25 8.99
C GLU A 962 13.11 24.56 8.89
N TRP A 963 12.80 23.93 7.75
CA TRP A 963 11.55 23.18 7.54
C TRP A 963 11.45 21.89 8.38
N LEU A 964 12.51 21.45 9.08
CA LEU A 964 12.42 20.41 10.10
C LEU A 964 11.78 20.94 11.39
N LYS A 965 12.06 22.19 11.75
CA LYS A 965 11.61 22.82 13.01
C LYS A 965 10.13 23.15 13.01
N VAL A 966 9.50 23.23 11.83
CA VAL A 966 8.06 23.44 11.64
C VAL A 966 7.27 22.32 12.34
N PRO A 967 6.37 22.64 13.28
CA PRO A 967 5.46 21.65 13.89
C PRO A 967 4.54 21.00 12.85
N GLU A 968 4.14 19.74 13.06
CA GLU A 968 3.32 19.01 12.07
C GLU A 968 1.95 19.69 11.84
N ALA A 969 1.41 20.38 12.86
CA ALA A 969 0.19 21.19 12.75
C ALA A 969 0.34 22.45 11.86
N GLU A 970 1.55 22.99 11.73
CA GLU A 970 1.86 24.16 10.88
C GLU A 970 2.28 23.75 9.46
N LEU A 971 2.62 22.49 9.24
CA LEU A 971 3.07 21.97 7.94
C LEU A 971 2.09 22.23 6.77
N PRO A 972 0.75 22.22 6.96
CA PRO A 972 -0.19 22.61 5.89
C PRO A 972 -0.06 24.09 5.47
N ALA A 973 0.17 25.00 6.41
CA ALA A 973 0.38 26.42 6.13
C ALA A 973 1.76 26.66 5.51
N TYR A 974 2.80 25.99 6.04
CA TYR A 974 4.15 26.03 5.48
C TYR A 974 4.19 25.53 4.03
N ARG A 975 3.40 24.49 3.68
CA ARG A 975 3.20 24.00 2.30
C ARG A 975 2.61 25.08 1.38
N MET A 976 1.63 25.86 1.83
CA MET A 976 1.04 26.94 1.02
C MET A 976 2.05 28.07 0.81
N ALA A 977 2.76 28.49 1.85
CA ALA A 977 3.83 29.49 1.75
C ALA A 977 4.96 29.04 0.81
N PHE A 978 5.36 27.77 0.88
CA PHE A 978 6.35 27.18 -0.02
C PHE A 978 5.89 27.20 -1.48
N ILE A 979 4.66 26.77 -1.78
CA ILE A 979 4.13 26.74 -3.16
C ILE A 979 4.06 28.16 -3.73
N LYS A 980 3.57 29.14 -2.96
CA LYS A 980 3.50 30.55 -3.37
C LYS A 980 4.88 31.12 -3.68
N ARG A 981 5.88 30.84 -2.83
CA ARG A 981 7.27 31.26 -3.07
C ARG A 981 7.89 30.56 -4.29
N TYR A 982 7.75 29.24 -4.39
CA TYR A 982 8.32 28.46 -5.49
C TYR A 982 7.81 28.92 -6.87
N MET A 983 6.52 29.22 -6.99
CA MET A 983 5.94 29.75 -8.24
C MET A 983 6.42 31.16 -8.58
N ALA A 984 6.64 32.03 -7.58
CA ALA A 984 7.24 33.35 -7.80
C ALA A 984 8.72 33.26 -8.21
N GLU A 985 9.46 32.29 -7.67
CA GLU A 985 10.86 32.00 -8.01
C GLU A 985 11.00 31.29 -9.38
N HIS A 986 9.98 30.57 -9.85
CA HIS A 986 10.01 29.77 -11.08
C HIS A 986 8.81 30.05 -12.01
N PRO A 987 8.82 31.18 -12.75
CA PRO A 987 7.79 31.50 -13.73
C PRO A 987 7.55 30.35 -14.74
N GLY A 988 6.27 30.07 -15.02
CA GLY A 988 5.86 28.97 -15.89
C GLY A 988 5.79 27.58 -15.23
N LYS A 989 6.03 27.46 -13.91
CA LYS A 989 5.74 26.23 -13.16
C LYS A 989 4.31 26.21 -12.63
N THR A 990 3.66 25.05 -12.67
CA THR A 990 2.28 24.88 -12.19
C THR A 990 2.23 24.62 -10.67
N PRO A 991 1.08 24.87 -9.99
CA PRO A 991 0.92 24.54 -8.57
C PRO A 991 1.12 23.05 -8.28
N VAL A 992 0.81 22.17 -9.24
CA VAL A 992 1.04 20.71 -9.15
C VAL A 992 2.54 20.39 -9.17
N GLN A 993 3.32 21.06 -10.02
CA GLN A 993 4.77 20.92 -10.04
C GLN A 993 5.39 21.46 -8.74
N ALA A 994 4.94 22.62 -8.26
CA ALA A 994 5.37 23.19 -6.98
C ALA A 994 5.04 22.27 -5.78
N ARG A 995 3.85 21.63 -5.79
CA ARG A 995 3.46 20.65 -4.76
C ARG A 995 4.32 19.38 -4.81
N ARG A 996 4.60 18.83 -6.00
CA ARG A 996 5.52 17.69 -6.16
C ARG A 996 6.93 17.99 -5.61
N VAL A 997 7.43 19.21 -5.80
CA VAL A 997 8.71 19.66 -5.23
C VAL A 997 8.63 19.79 -3.70
N PHE A 998 7.53 20.33 -3.15
CA PHE A 998 7.32 20.32 -1.69
C PHE A 998 7.29 18.89 -1.12
N GLU A 999 6.64 17.97 -1.81
CA GLU A 999 6.56 16.57 -1.43
C GLU A 999 7.96 15.93 -1.46
N SER A 1000 8.75 16.09 -2.53
CA SER A 1000 10.09 15.51 -2.64
C SER A 1000 11.10 16.14 -1.67
N ASP A 1001 11.11 17.47 -1.54
CA ASP A 1001 12.24 18.22 -0.97
C ASP A 1001 11.99 18.66 0.48
N VAL A 1002 10.76 18.52 0.98
CA VAL A 1002 10.36 18.78 2.37
C VAL A 1002 9.66 17.56 2.98
N ALA A 1003 8.45 17.22 2.52
CA ALA A 1003 7.58 16.28 3.24
C ALA A 1003 8.17 14.85 3.33
N ASN A 1004 8.64 14.31 2.20
CA ASN A 1004 9.28 12.98 2.16
C ASN A 1004 10.57 12.93 3.00
N ARG A 1005 11.30 14.05 3.11
CA ARG A 1005 12.54 14.16 3.89
C ARG A 1005 12.25 14.27 5.40
N ARG A 1006 11.17 14.97 5.79
CA ARG A 1006 10.62 14.95 7.17
C ARG A 1006 10.21 13.55 7.59
N GLU A 1007 9.42 12.84 6.76
CA GLU A 1007 8.98 11.46 7.06
C GLU A 1007 10.18 10.53 7.27
N LEU A 1008 11.12 10.51 6.33
CA LEU A 1008 12.33 9.70 6.41
C LEU A 1008 13.17 10.01 7.66
N HIS A 1009 13.35 11.29 8.00
CA HIS A 1009 14.10 11.68 9.19
C HIS A 1009 13.42 11.21 10.49
N ARG A 1010 12.12 11.46 10.62
CA ARG A 1010 11.32 10.98 11.77
C ARG A 1010 11.43 9.47 11.94
N ASN A 1011 11.32 8.71 10.84
CA ASN A 1011 11.46 7.26 10.83
C ASN A 1011 12.87 6.81 11.30
N LEU A 1012 13.93 7.51 10.90
CA LEU A 1012 15.29 7.20 11.31
C LEU A 1012 15.58 7.58 12.78
N GLU A 1013 15.06 8.70 13.29
CA GLU A 1013 15.20 9.05 14.72
C GLU A 1013 14.35 8.14 15.63
N ASP A 1014 13.17 7.72 15.18
CA ASP A 1014 12.33 6.69 15.83
C ASP A 1014 13.08 5.34 15.94
N CYS A 1015 13.86 4.96 14.92
CA CYS A 1015 14.74 3.80 15.03
C CYS A 1015 15.94 4.03 15.98
N ARG A 1016 16.62 5.18 15.88
CA ARG A 1016 17.80 5.52 16.70
C ARG A 1016 17.49 5.56 18.19
N SER A 1017 16.41 6.23 18.57
CA SER A 1017 15.94 6.34 19.96
C SER A 1017 15.54 4.99 20.59
N GLN A 1018 15.21 3.99 19.77
CA GLN A 1018 14.95 2.61 20.20
C GLN A 1018 16.16 1.67 20.05
N GLY A 1019 17.34 2.17 19.66
CA GLY A 1019 18.55 1.36 19.43
C GLY A 1019 18.45 0.36 18.26
N ILE A 1020 17.49 0.55 17.35
CA ILE A 1020 17.20 -0.38 16.26
C ILE A 1020 18.24 -0.21 15.15
N SER A 1021 18.94 -1.29 14.78
CA SER A 1021 20.01 -1.29 13.76
C SER A 1021 19.48 -1.24 12.31
N LEU A 1022 18.76 -0.17 11.99
CA LEU A 1022 18.20 0.13 10.68
C LEU A 1022 18.93 1.32 10.04
N GLU A 1023 19.53 1.10 8.87
CA GLU A 1023 20.30 2.09 8.12
C GLU A 1023 19.61 2.44 6.80
N TYR A 1024 19.70 3.70 6.37
CA TYR A 1024 19.24 4.15 5.05
C TYR A 1024 20.40 4.48 4.10
N LYS A 1025 20.46 3.82 2.94
CA LYS A 1025 21.35 4.19 1.83
C LYS A 1025 20.54 4.78 0.67
N VAL A 1026 20.92 5.96 0.19
CA VAL A 1026 20.30 6.57 -1.01
C VAL A 1026 20.64 5.74 -2.24
N CYS A 1027 19.63 5.27 -2.97
CA CYS A 1027 19.76 4.51 -4.21
C CYS A 1027 18.48 4.68 -5.04
N ASP A 1028 18.60 5.03 -6.32
CA ASP A 1028 17.50 4.75 -7.25
C ASP A 1028 17.53 3.25 -7.58
N MET A 1029 16.49 2.55 -7.13
CA MET A 1029 16.34 1.11 -7.32
C MET A 1029 15.90 0.74 -8.76
N THR A 1030 15.78 1.72 -9.67
CA THR A 1030 15.63 1.48 -11.12
C THR A 1030 16.94 1.62 -11.91
N ASP A 1031 17.99 2.22 -11.33
CA ASP A 1031 19.32 2.27 -11.93
C ASP A 1031 20.14 1.03 -11.55
N GLN A 1032 20.42 0.18 -12.54
CA GLN A 1032 21.19 -1.05 -12.31
C GLN A 1032 22.61 -0.79 -11.75
N ASN A 1033 23.24 0.31 -12.13
CA ASN A 1033 24.60 0.65 -11.71
C ASN A 1033 24.61 1.20 -10.28
N ALA A 1034 23.59 1.97 -9.89
CA ALA A 1034 23.36 2.36 -8.50
C ALA A 1034 23.13 1.13 -7.61
N VAL A 1035 22.29 0.18 -8.03
CA VAL A 1035 22.05 -1.07 -7.29
C VAL A 1035 23.32 -1.93 -7.16
N ARG A 1036 24.10 -2.09 -8.24
CA ARG A 1036 25.41 -2.77 -8.19
C ARG A 1036 26.38 -2.08 -7.24
N ALA A 1037 26.50 -0.75 -7.32
CA ALA A 1037 27.37 0.03 -6.46
C ALA A 1037 26.95 -0.06 -4.98
N LEU A 1038 25.65 -0.05 -4.70
CA LEU A 1038 25.09 -0.30 -3.37
C LEU A 1038 25.49 -1.67 -2.84
N LEU A 1039 25.18 -2.76 -3.56
CA LEU A 1039 25.47 -4.12 -3.10
C LEU A 1039 26.98 -4.36 -2.91
N ALA A 1040 27.81 -3.83 -3.83
CA ALA A 1040 29.26 -3.85 -3.69
C ALA A 1040 29.78 -2.98 -2.53
N GLY A 1041 29.08 -1.90 -2.19
CA GLY A 1041 29.33 -1.08 -1.00
C GLY A 1041 29.02 -1.84 0.28
N VAL A 1042 27.82 -2.43 0.38
CA VAL A 1042 27.37 -3.26 1.51
C VAL A 1042 28.35 -4.42 1.78
N ARG A 1043 28.76 -5.16 0.74
CA ARG A 1043 29.78 -6.23 0.88
C ARG A 1043 31.16 -5.72 1.30
N ARG A 1044 31.54 -4.49 0.92
CA ARG A 1044 32.82 -3.88 1.32
C ARG A 1044 32.80 -3.38 2.77
N GLU A 1045 31.65 -2.88 3.23
CA GLU A 1045 31.45 -2.30 4.54
C GLU A 1045 31.22 -3.36 5.63
N TYR A 1046 30.51 -4.44 5.28
CA TYR A 1046 30.07 -5.47 6.22
C TYR A 1046 30.50 -6.91 5.85
N GLY A 1047 31.21 -7.12 4.75
CA GLY A 1047 31.73 -8.44 4.33
C GLY A 1047 30.69 -9.42 3.76
N ARG A 1048 29.39 -9.20 4.01
CA ARG A 1048 28.30 -10.16 3.79
C ARG A 1048 26.99 -9.51 3.33
N ILE A 1049 26.15 -10.31 2.69
CA ILE A 1049 24.70 -10.08 2.53
C ILE A 1049 24.03 -11.42 2.86
N ASP A 1050 23.04 -11.40 3.75
CA ASP A 1050 22.40 -12.58 4.34
C ASP A 1050 20.92 -12.71 3.97
N GLY A 1051 20.29 -11.64 3.52
CA GLY A 1051 18.87 -11.67 3.16
C GLY A 1051 18.47 -10.50 2.27
N ILE A 1052 17.52 -10.75 1.37
CA ILE A 1052 16.92 -9.73 0.50
C ILE A 1052 15.43 -9.61 0.79
N VAL A 1053 14.94 -8.36 0.85
CA VAL A 1053 13.51 -8.04 0.92
C VAL A 1053 13.16 -7.11 -0.25
N HIS A 1054 12.52 -7.66 -1.29
CA HIS A 1054 12.07 -6.87 -2.43
C HIS A 1054 10.71 -6.20 -2.15
N GLY A 1055 10.75 -5.05 -1.48
CA GLY A 1055 9.59 -4.21 -1.16
C GLY A 1055 9.34 -3.03 -2.12
N ALA A 1056 10.23 -2.74 -3.07
CA ALA A 1056 10.11 -1.58 -3.94
C ALA A 1056 9.05 -1.80 -5.03
N THR A 1057 8.33 -0.73 -5.40
CA THR A 1057 7.44 -0.70 -6.55
C THR A 1057 7.10 0.74 -6.93
N ILE A 1058 6.73 0.94 -8.19
CA ILE A 1058 5.94 2.06 -8.69
C ILE A 1058 4.54 1.51 -9.03
N GLU A 1059 3.53 2.36 -9.00
CA GLU A 1059 2.13 2.06 -9.29
C GLU A 1059 1.56 3.27 -10.04
N GLU A 1060 0.99 3.05 -11.23
CA GLU A 1060 0.47 4.10 -12.13
C GLU A 1060 -0.89 3.68 -12.73
N SER A 1061 -1.91 3.53 -11.87
CA SER A 1061 -3.27 3.09 -12.26
C SER A 1061 -3.90 3.91 -13.40
N LYS A 1062 -4.14 3.26 -14.54
CA LYS A 1062 -4.92 3.74 -15.70
C LYS A 1062 -5.45 2.53 -16.47
N SER A 1063 -6.66 2.62 -17.02
CA SER A 1063 -7.20 1.57 -17.91
C SER A 1063 -6.30 1.34 -19.13
N LEU A 1064 -6.34 0.14 -19.72
CA LEU A 1064 -5.44 -0.24 -20.81
C LEU A 1064 -5.40 0.79 -21.98
N PRO A 1065 -6.51 1.42 -22.41
CA PRO A 1065 -6.49 2.43 -23.48
C PRO A 1065 -5.83 3.78 -23.14
N MET A 1066 -5.58 4.04 -21.85
CA MET A 1066 -5.06 5.29 -21.30
C MET A 1066 -3.59 5.19 -20.83
N LYS A 1067 -2.96 4.02 -21.00
CA LYS A 1067 -1.54 3.80 -20.73
C LYS A 1067 -0.67 4.07 -21.95
N SER A 1068 0.65 4.16 -21.71
CA SER A 1068 1.68 4.18 -22.75
C SER A 1068 2.69 3.04 -22.55
N SER A 1069 3.47 2.74 -23.58
CA SER A 1069 4.59 1.78 -23.51
C SER A 1069 5.55 2.13 -22.36
N ASP A 1070 5.82 3.42 -22.13
CA ASP A 1070 6.75 3.89 -21.10
C ASP A 1070 6.23 3.66 -19.67
N MET A 1071 4.92 3.83 -19.42
CA MET A 1071 4.31 3.51 -18.11
C MET A 1071 4.52 2.02 -17.78
N PHE A 1072 4.29 1.17 -18.78
CA PHE A 1072 4.47 -0.27 -18.69
C PHE A 1072 5.92 -0.64 -18.31
N VAL A 1073 6.89 -0.07 -19.02
CA VAL A 1073 8.33 -0.33 -18.79
C VAL A 1073 8.81 0.26 -17.45
N ARG A 1074 8.35 1.45 -17.04
CA ARG A 1074 8.68 2.02 -15.71
C ARG A 1074 8.19 1.16 -14.55
N THR A 1075 6.94 0.68 -14.64
CA THR A 1075 6.35 -0.21 -13.63
C THR A 1075 7.17 -1.50 -13.53
N LEU A 1076 7.51 -2.11 -14.67
CA LEU A 1076 8.39 -3.28 -14.75
C LEU A 1076 9.80 -3.04 -14.20
N ALA A 1077 10.40 -1.88 -14.46
CA ALA A 1077 11.72 -1.51 -13.96
C ALA A 1077 11.78 -1.52 -12.42
N SER A 1078 10.76 -0.93 -11.77
CA SER A 1078 10.66 -0.84 -10.31
C SER A 1078 10.46 -2.17 -9.58
N LYS A 1079 10.07 -3.22 -10.32
CA LYS A 1079 9.60 -4.50 -9.77
C LYS A 1079 10.31 -5.68 -10.41
N ALA A 1080 9.90 -6.08 -11.61
CA ALA A 1080 10.37 -7.30 -12.25
C ALA A 1080 11.83 -7.23 -12.75
N HIS A 1081 12.31 -6.08 -13.25
CA HIS A 1081 13.73 -5.94 -13.60
C HIS A 1081 14.61 -5.86 -12.35
N LEU A 1082 14.17 -5.12 -11.33
CA LEU A 1082 14.86 -5.03 -10.04
C LEU A 1082 14.94 -6.38 -9.32
N TRP A 1083 13.84 -7.15 -9.28
CA TRP A 1083 13.82 -8.49 -8.69
C TRP A 1083 14.87 -9.40 -9.34
N HIS A 1084 14.94 -9.43 -10.68
CA HIS A 1084 15.96 -10.22 -11.39
C HIS A 1084 17.37 -9.72 -11.14
N LEU A 1085 17.59 -8.40 -11.14
CA LEU A 1085 18.89 -7.82 -10.83
C LEU A 1085 19.34 -8.19 -9.41
N LEU A 1086 18.47 -8.08 -8.40
CA LEU A 1086 18.77 -8.51 -7.04
C LEU A 1086 19.09 -10.01 -7.00
N ALA A 1087 18.26 -10.85 -7.64
CA ALA A 1087 18.45 -12.31 -7.66
C ALA A 1087 19.75 -12.73 -8.38
N GLN A 1088 20.14 -12.02 -9.44
CA GLN A 1088 21.39 -12.25 -10.18
C GLN A 1088 22.62 -11.76 -9.39
N GLU A 1089 22.62 -10.51 -8.96
CA GLU A 1089 23.76 -9.89 -8.28
C GLU A 1089 24.03 -10.50 -6.89
N THR A 1090 23.04 -11.16 -6.28
CA THR A 1090 23.15 -11.88 -4.99
C THR A 1090 23.18 -13.41 -5.13
N TRP A 1091 23.28 -13.94 -6.35
CA TRP A 1091 23.30 -15.38 -6.60
C TRP A 1091 24.43 -16.12 -5.88
N ASN A 1092 25.56 -15.44 -5.67
CA ASN A 1092 26.74 -15.99 -5.00
C ASN A 1092 26.86 -15.59 -3.51
N ASP A 1093 25.88 -14.87 -2.95
CA ASP A 1093 25.80 -14.63 -1.51
C ASP A 1093 25.16 -15.84 -0.80
N ASP A 1094 25.57 -16.06 0.46
CA ASP A 1094 25.05 -17.06 1.41
C ASP A 1094 23.71 -16.58 2.03
N LEU A 1095 22.73 -16.32 1.16
CA LEU A 1095 21.41 -15.83 1.56
C LEU A 1095 20.66 -16.89 2.37
N GLN A 1096 20.14 -16.49 3.53
CA GLN A 1096 19.15 -17.24 4.29
C GLN A 1096 17.76 -17.08 3.65
N PHE A 1097 17.44 -15.90 3.10
CA PHE A 1097 16.14 -15.63 2.46
C PHE A 1097 16.17 -14.58 1.34
N PHE A 1098 15.18 -14.68 0.45
CA PHE A 1098 14.79 -13.68 -0.53
C PHE A 1098 13.26 -13.56 -0.50
N ILE A 1099 12.74 -12.60 0.27
CA ILE A 1099 11.30 -12.37 0.42
C ILE A 1099 10.85 -11.26 -0.54
N THR A 1100 9.74 -11.47 -1.24
CA THR A 1100 9.17 -10.50 -2.18
C THR A 1100 7.82 -10.01 -1.70
N PHE A 1101 7.59 -8.70 -1.73
CA PHE A 1101 6.26 -8.13 -1.55
C PHE A 1101 5.52 -8.27 -2.89
N GLY A 1102 4.51 -9.11 -2.96
CA GLY A 1102 3.57 -9.19 -4.08
C GLY A 1102 2.43 -8.19 -3.91
N SER A 1103 1.27 -8.51 -4.50
CA SER A 1103 0.01 -7.80 -4.30
C SER A 1103 -1.17 -8.69 -4.70
N GLY A 1104 -2.27 -8.63 -3.95
CA GLY A 1104 -3.55 -9.21 -4.36
C GLY A 1104 -4.02 -8.75 -5.74
N SER A 1105 -3.55 -7.59 -6.23
CA SER A 1105 -3.77 -7.14 -7.61
C SER A 1105 -3.10 -8.07 -8.64
N GLY A 1106 -1.89 -8.56 -8.39
CA GLY A 1106 -1.24 -9.61 -9.19
C GLY A 1106 -1.98 -10.96 -9.11
N ARG A 1107 -2.37 -11.36 -7.89
CA ARG A 1107 -3.09 -12.61 -7.63
C ARG A 1107 -4.47 -12.67 -8.30
N TYR A 1108 -5.26 -11.58 -8.27
CA TYR A 1108 -6.68 -11.59 -8.63
C TYR A 1108 -7.09 -10.61 -9.74
N GLY A 1109 -6.19 -9.71 -10.15
CA GLY A 1109 -6.45 -8.60 -11.07
C GLY A 1109 -7.24 -7.46 -10.42
N ASN A 1110 -6.87 -6.23 -10.74
CA ASN A 1110 -7.64 -5.01 -10.45
C ASN A 1110 -7.81 -4.14 -11.71
N LYS A 1111 -8.85 -3.30 -11.76
CA LYS A 1111 -9.07 -2.35 -12.86
C LYS A 1111 -7.93 -1.34 -12.93
N GLY A 1112 -7.38 -1.10 -14.12
CA GLY A 1112 -6.33 -0.11 -14.36
C GLY A 1112 -4.92 -0.53 -13.94
N GLN A 1113 -4.71 -1.76 -13.48
CA GLN A 1113 -3.43 -2.24 -12.94
C GLN A 1113 -2.79 -3.36 -13.79
N THR A 1114 -3.00 -3.32 -15.11
CA THR A 1114 -2.53 -4.32 -16.10
C THR A 1114 -1.02 -4.56 -16.14
N ASP A 1115 -0.21 -3.54 -15.93
CA ASP A 1115 1.27 -3.59 -15.81
C ASP A 1115 1.71 -4.00 -14.40
N TYR A 1116 1.17 -3.35 -13.38
CA TYR A 1116 1.47 -3.60 -11.97
C TYR A 1116 1.18 -5.05 -11.57
N SER A 1117 0.05 -5.59 -12.02
CA SER A 1117 -0.35 -6.97 -11.73
C SER A 1117 0.45 -7.98 -12.53
N LEU A 1118 0.76 -7.69 -13.80
CA LEU A 1118 1.72 -8.46 -14.60
C LEU A 1118 3.09 -8.51 -13.89
N ALA A 1119 3.57 -7.40 -13.35
CA ALA A 1119 4.85 -7.31 -12.67
C ALA A 1119 4.86 -8.08 -11.33
N ASN A 1120 3.84 -7.89 -10.48
CA ASN A 1120 3.74 -8.58 -9.20
C ASN A 1120 3.54 -10.10 -9.38
N TYR A 1121 2.64 -10.53 -10.27
CA TYR A 1121 2.39 -11.97 -10.48
C TYR A 1121 3.55 -12.67 -11.20
N LEU A 1122 4.31 -11.97 -12.05
CA LEU A 1122 5.56 -12.50 -12.58
C LEU A 1122 6.60 -12.74 -11.48
N VAL A 1123 6.87 -11.76 -10.59
CA VAL A 1123 7.89 -11.97 -9.53
C VAL A 1123 7.47 -13.02 -8.52
N ALA A 1124 6.16 -13.18 -8.27
CA ALA A 1124 5.64 -14.27 -7.44
C ALA A 1124 5.99 -15.65 -8.02
N LYS A 1125 5.74 -15.86 -9.32
CA LYS A 1125 6.10 -17.11 -10.00
C LYS A 1125 7.61 -17.27 -10.20
N ALA A 1126 8.33 -16.18 -10.45
CA ALA A 1126 9.79 -16.22 -10.57
C ALA A 1126 10.47 -16.54 -9.23
N GLY A 1127 9.86 -16.15 -8.09
CA GLY A 1127 10.25 -16.57 -6.74
C GLY A 1127 10.15 -18.09 -6.53
N LEU A 1128 9.06 -18.73 -6.98
CA LEU A 1128 8.94 -20.19 -6.95
C LEU A 1128 10.05 -20.88 -7.74
N VAL A 1129 10.33 -20.39 -8.96
CA VAL A 1129 11.43 -20.92 -9.79
C VAL A 1129 12.80 -20.67 -9.14
N TYR A 1130 13.05 -19.49 -8.59
CA TYR A 1130 14.27 -19.16 -7.85
C TYR A 1130 14.48 -20.11 -6.67
N GLY A 1131 13.47 -20.29 -5.81
CA GLY A 1131 13.50 -21.21 -4.68
C GLY A 1131 13.80 -22.66 -5.10
N SER A 1132 13.25 -23.12 -6.23
CA SER A 1132 13.55 -24.46 -6.78
C SER A 1132 15.01 -24.63 -7.23
N LEU A 1133 15.67 -23.55 -7.63
CA LEU A 1133 17.08 -23.52 -8.05
C LEU A 1133 18.04 -23.19 -6.90
N ARG A 1134 17.54 -22.60 -5.81
CA ARG A 1134 18.28 -22.18 -4.61
C ARG A 1134 17.64 -22.80 -3.36
N PRO A 1135 17.58 -24.14 -3.22
CA PRO A 1135 16.77 -24.82 -2.18
C PRO A 1135 17.21 -24.58 -0.72
N GLY A 1136 18.39 -23.98 -0.49
CA GLY A 1136 18.82 -23.50 0.83
C GLY A 1136 18.37 -22.07 1.17
N VAL A 1137 17.84 -21.31 0.20
CA VAL A 1137 17.40 -19.92 0.35
C VAL A 1137 15.88 -19.89 0.44
N ARG A 1138 15.34 -19.35 1.54
CA ARG A 1138 13.90 -19.17 1.72
C ARG A 1138 13.35 -18.16 0.70
N SER A 1139 12.51 -18.58 -0.25
CA SER A 1139 12.00 -17.72 -1.34
C SER A 1139 10.48 -17.67 -1.38
N VAL A 1140 9.90 -16.70 -0.66
CA VAL A 1140 8.45 -16.52 -0.53
C VAL A 1140 8.03 -15.16 -1.08
N THR A 1141 6.91 -15.15 -1.80
CA THR A 1141 6.21 -13.91 -2.18
C THR A 1141 4.91 -13.77 -1.40
N ILE A 1142 4.68 -12.60 -0.81
CA ILE A 1142 3.48 -12.31 -0.02
C ILE A 1142 2.59 -11.34 -0.80
N ASP A 1143 1.46 -11.83 -1.32
CA ASP A 1143 0.44 -11.03 -2.00
C ASP A 1143 -0.45 -10.32 -0.97
N TRP A 1144 -0.23 -9.00 -0.87
CA TRP A 1144 -0.85 -8.15 0.13
C TRP A 1144 -2.24 -7.62 -0.25
N PRO A 1145 -3.13 -7.41 0.74
CA PRO A 1145 -4.40 -6.69 0.57
C PRO A 1145 -4.16 -5.17 0.68
N VAL A 1146 -5.18 -4.36 0.95
CA VAL A 1146 -4.98 -2.92 1.21
C VAL A 1146 -4.44 -2.71 2.63
N TRP A 1147 -3.43 -1.86 2.75
CA TRP A 1147 -2.85 -1.44 4.04
C TRP A 1147 -3.36 -0.07 4.44
N VAL A 1148 -3.55 0.16 5.73
CA VAL A 1148 -3.85 1.49 6.32
C VAL A 1148 -2.90 1.82 7.46
N GLY A 1149 -2.67 3.12 7.72
CA GLY A 1149 -1.81 3.60 8.80
C GLY A 1149 -0.52 4.28 8.34
N ALA A 1150 -0.01 3.98 7.12
CA ALA A 1150 0.96 4.84 6.43
C ALA A 1150 1.00 4.58 4.91
N GLY A 1151 1.36 5.62 4.15
CA GLY A 1151 1.55 5.54 2.69
C GLY A 1151 0.37 6.07 1.89
N ILE A 1152 0.10 5.46 0.74
CA ILE A 1152 -0.86 5.95 -0.27
C ILE A 1152 -2.31 6.01 0.26
N VAL A 1153 -2.64 5.18 1.26
CA VAL A 1153 -3.94 5.20 1.92
C VAL A 1153 -3.78 5.85 3.30
N GLU A 1154 -4.06 7.16 3.35
CA GLU A 1154 -4.15 7.92 4.60
C GLU A 1154 -5.34 7.46 5.46
N ASN A 1155 -5.39 7.94 6.71
CA ASN A 1155 -6.43 7.59 7.70
C ASN A 1155 -7.79 8.29 7.44
N ASN A 1156 -8.23 8.36 6.18
CA ASN A 1156 -9.59 8.74 5.81
C ASN A 1156 -10.54 7.58 6.17
N ALA A 1157 -11.21 7.69 7.32
CA ALA A 1157 -12.06 6.62 7.86
C ALA A 1157 -13.12 6.15 6.84
N ASP A 1158 -13.78 7.09 6.15
CA ASP A 1158 -14.76 6.83 5.11
C ASP A 1158 -14.18 5.94 4.00
N TYR A 1159 -12.96 6.21 3.51
CA TYR A 1159 -12.33 5.42 2.46
C TYR A 1159 -12.04 3.99 2.91
N GLN A 1160 -11.57 3.80 4.16
CA GLN A 1160 -11.38 2.47 4.71
C GLN A 1160 -12.72 1.72 4.81
N GLU A 1161 -13.79 2.42 5.18
CA GLU A 1161 -15.11 1.83 5.32
C GLU A 1161 -15.76 1.55 3.95
N ARG A 1162 -15.45 2.34 2.92
CA ARG A 1162 -15.76 2.02 1.51
C ARG A 1162 -15.12 0.71 1.08
N LEU A 1163 -13.80 0.59 1.27
CA LEU A 1163 -13.07 -0.66 1.02
C LEU A 1163 -13.69 -1.86 1.75
N ARG A 1164 -14.00 -1.74 3.05
CA ARG A 1164 -14.67 -2.81 3.81
C ARG A 1164 -16.06 -3.15 3.26
N ALA A 1165 -16.86 -2.17 2.83
CA ALA A 1165 -18.20 -2.41 2.29
C ALA A 1165 -18.19 -3.06 0.90
N MET A 1166 -17.23 -2.70 0.03
CA MET A 1166 -16.91 -3.45 -1.19
C MET A 1166 -16.43 -4.88 -0.93
N GLY A 1167 -16.17 -5.27 0.32
CA GLY A 1167 -15.58 -6.55 0.66
C GLY A 1167 -14.14 -6.65 0.17
N ILE A 1168 -13.36 -5.58 0.35
CA ILE A 1168 -11.91 -5.57 0.14
C ILE A 1168 -11.26 -5.66 1.52
N CYS A 1169 -10.36 -6.63 1.70
CA CYS A 1169 -9.58 -6.76 2.92
C CYS A 1169 -8.71 -5.51 3.17
N VAL A 1170 -8.78 -5.00 4.40
CA VAL A 1170 -8.02 -3.83 4.87
C VAL A 1170 -7.32 -4.19 6.18
N ILE A 1171 -5.98 -4.25 6.16
CA ILE A 1171 -5.16 -4.55 7.35
C ILE A 1171 -4.46 -3.30 7.88
N HIS A 1172 -4.26 -3.22 9.19
CA HIS A 1172 -3.43 -2.15 9.78
C HIS A 1172 -1.95 -2.38 9.45
N ILE A 1173 -1.16 -1.32 9.41
CA ILE A 1173 0.27 -1.40 9.10
C ILE A 1173 1.07 -2.25 10.09
N ASP A 1174 0.67 -2.29 11.35
CA ASP A 1174 1.26 -3.18 12.36
C ASP A 1174 0.89 -4.65 12.15
N GLU A 1175 -0.32 -4.94 11.63
CA GLU A 1175 -0.73 -6.28 11.23
C GLU A 1175 0.05 -6.74 9.99
N GLY A 1176 0.20 -5.88 8.99
CA GLY A 1176 1.00 -6.20 7.81
C GLY A 1176 2.48 -6.42 8.17
N ALA A 1177 3.05 -5.61 9.05
CA ALA A 1177 4.40 -5.81 9.59
C ALA A 1177 4.51 -7.11 10.39
N TYR A 1178 3.52 -7.43 11.23
CA TYR A 1178 3.42 -8.71 11.94
C TYR A 1178 3.46 -9.89 10.96
N TRP A 1179 2.55 -9.92 9.97
CA TRP A 1179 2.46 -10.99 8.99
C TRP A 1179 3.76 -11.15 8.18
N PHE A 1180 4.44 -10.05 7.85
CA PHE A 1180 5.72 -10.10 7.14
C PHE A 1180 6.81 -10.80 7.96
N VAL A 1181 7.01 -10.40 9.23
CA VAL A 1181 8.05 -10.98 10.08
C VAL A 1181 7.69 -12.40 10.52
N ASP A 1182 6.40 -12.69 10.75
CA ASP A 1182 5.93 -14.03 11.09
C ASP A 1182 6.08 -15.01 9.91
N GLU A 1183 5.73 -14.61 8.68
CA GLU A 1183 5.98 -15.42 7.48
C GLU A 1183 7.49 -15.63 7.25
N LEU A 1184 8.34 -14.61 7.48
CA LEU A 1184 9.79 -14.76 7.37
C LEU A 1184 10.34 -15.78 8.38
N LEU A 1185 9.83 -15.78 9.62
CA LEU A 1185 10.36 -16.61 10.71
C LEU A 1185 9.70 -18.00 10.83
N ARG A 1186 8.46 -18.22 10.38
CA ARG A 1186 7.69 -19.46 10.61
C ARG A 1186 7.13 -20.14 9.35
N GLY A 1187 7.13 -19.46 8.20
CA GLY A 1187 6.50 -19.94 6.97
C GLY A 1187 7.27 -21.02 6.20
N GLY A 1188 6.84 -21.31 4.97
CA GLY A 1188 7.40 -22.38 4.12
C GLY A 1188 8.73 -22.00 3.44
N THR A 1189 9.50 -22.96 2.95
CA THR A 1189 10.81 -22.66 2.31
C THR A 1189 10.68 -21.93 0.98
N ALA A 1190 9.66 -22.22 0.17
CA ALA A 1190 9.30 -21.43 -0.99
C ALA A 1190 7.80 -21.44 -1.22
N GLY A 1191 7.22 -20.34 -1.72
CA GLY A 1191 5.76 -20.24 -1.88
C GLY A 1191 5.24 -18.89 -2.39
N GLU A 1192 3.96 -18.90 -2.79
CA GLU A 1192 3.12 -17.72 -2.97
C GLU A 1192 2.06 -17.74 -1.86
N VAL A 1193 2.06 -16.71 -1.02
CA VAL A 1193 1.23 -16.58 0.18
C VAL A 1193 0.33 -15.36 0.02
N VAL A 1194 -0.97 -15.49 0.29
CA VAL A 1194 -1.91 -14.36 0.25
C VAL A 1194 -2.35 -14.02 1.66
N ILE A 1195 -2.40 -12.72 1.99
CA ILE A 1195 -3.08 -12.21 3.19
C ILE A 1195 -4.42 -11.58 2.76
N ALA A 1196 -5.53 -12.14 3.23
CA ALA A 1196 -6.90 -11.71 2.89
C ALA A 1196 -7.90 -12.17 3.97
N ASP A 1197 -9.16 -11.70 3.93
CA ASP A 1197 -10.22 -12.16 4.82
C ASP A 1197 -11.28 -13.01 4.08
N ASP A 1198 -12.11 -13.74 4.85
CA ASP A 1198 -13.15 -14.63 4.30
C ASP A 1198 -14.15 -13.88 3.40
N ARG A 1199 -14.61 -12.72 3.90
CA ARG A 1199 -15.58 -11.83 3.23
C ARG A 1199 -15.09 -11.37 1.86
N THR A 1200 -13.78 -11.18 1.69
CA THR A 1200 -13.18 -10.76 0.42
C THR A 1200 -13.31 -11.83 -0.65
N PHE A 1201 -13.10 -13.10 -0.31
CA PHE A 1201 -13.32 -14.21 -1.23
C PHE A 1201 -14.79 -14.32 -1.66
N GLU A 1202 -15.70 -14.21 -0.69
CA GLU A 1202 -17.15 -14.26 -0.91
C GLU A 1202 -17.66 -13.08 -1.76
N THR A 1203 -17.23 -11.85 -1.45
CA THR A 1203 -17.77 -10.63 -2.07
C THR A 1203 -17.23 -10.41 -3.49
N LEU A 1204 -15.94 -10.69 -3.72
CA LEU A 1204 -15.26 -10.46 -5.00
C LEU A 1204 -15.18 -11.70 -5.91
N GLY A 1205 -15.72 -12.83 -5.45
CA GLY A 1205 -15.75 -14.11 -6.16
C GLY A 1205 -14.35 -14.64 -6.46
N TRP A 1206 -13.44 -14.56 -5.49
CA TRP A 1206 -12.05 -15.01 -5.66
C TRP A 1206 -11.93 -16.53 -5.48
N PRO A 1207 -10.98 -17.20 -6.16
CA PRO A 1207 -10.88 -18.66 -6.25
C PRO A 1207 -10.35 -19.34 -4.98
N ARG A 1208 -11.15 -19.35 -3.90
CA ARG A 1208 -10.88 -20.12 -2.68
C ARG A 1208 -11.20 -21.61 -2.85
N HIS A 1209 -10.60 -22.46 -2.01
CA HIS A 1209 -11.09 -23.82 -1.75
C HIS A 1209 -11.39 -24.03 -0.26
N GLU A 1210 -12.43 -24.80 0.05
CA GLU A 1210 -12.93 -25.01 1.42
C GLU A 1210 -12.14 -26.09 2.15
N LYS A 1211 -11.83 -25.88 3.44
CA LYS A 1211 -11.04 -26.83 4.25
C LYS A 1211 -11.71 -28.19 4.41
N GLU A 1212 -13.04 -28.25 4.37
CA GLU A 1212 -13.81 -29.47 4.67
C GLU A 1212 -13.67 -30.54 3.59
N ALA A 1213 -13.29 -30.14 2.37
CA ALA A 1213 -12.95 -31.06 1.28
C ALA A 1213 -11.49 -31.57 1.34
N LEU A 1214 -10.63 -30.96 2.18
CA LEU A 1214 -9.18 -31.20 2.15
C LEU A 1214 -8.73 -32.23 3.19
N ARG A 1215 -7.96 -33.23 2.73
CA ARG A 1215 -7.28 -34.17 3.63
C ARG A 1215 -5.92 -33.61 4.05
N VAL A 1216 -5.71 -33.38 5.35
CA VAL A 1216 -4.37 -33.07 5.88
C VAL A 1216 -3.40 -34.21 5.59
N THR A 1217 -2.28 -33.90 4.93
CA THR A 1217 -1.19 -34.83 4.61
C THR A 1217 0.05 -34.63 5.47
N GLY A 1218 0.23 -33.46 6.09
CA GLY A 1218 1.34 -33.17 7.00
C GLY A 1218 1.20 -31.84 7.72
N LYS A 1219 2.09 -31.59 8.70
CA LYS A 1219 2.26 -30.29 9.36
C LYS A 1219 3.76 -30.02 9.54
N GLU A 1220 4.23 -28.89 9.03
CA GLU A 1220 5.65 -28.54 8.90
C GLU A 1220 5.84 -27.02 9.08
N ALA A 1221 7.09 -26.52 8.96
CA ALA A 1221 7.32 -25.09 8.77
C ALA A 1221 6.64 -24.64 7.46
N GLY A 1222 5.84 -23.56 7.52
CA GLY A 1222 4.84 -23.21 6.51
C GLY A 1222 3.40 -23.53 6.88
N GLY A 1223 3.17 -24.48 7.79
CA GLY A 1223 1.82 -24.79 8.29
C GLY A 1223 1.36 -26.19 7.92
N THR A 1224 0.11 -26.30 7.49
CA THR A 1224 -0.55 -27.59 7.24
C THR A 1224 -0.52 -27.93 5.75
N ARG A 1225 0.09 -29.05 5.37
CA ARG A 1225 0.01 -29.59 4.01
C ARG A 1225 -1.31 -30.32 3.82
N TYR A 1226 -1.93 -30.11 2.67
CA TYR A 1226 -3.19 -30.73 2.28
C TYR A 1226 -3.02 -31.56 1.00
N ALA A 1227 -3.82 -32.60 0.86
CA ALA A 1227 -4.24 -33.13 -0.43
C ALA A 1227 -5.68 -32.67 -0.69
N ILE A 1228 -5.94 -32.31 -1.96
CA ILE A 1228 -7.28 -32.19 -2.54
C ILE A 1228 -7.64 -33.55 -3.15
#